data_AF-A0A835NN74-F1
#
_entry.id   AF-A0A835NN74-F1
#
_cell.length_a   1.000
_cell.length_b   1.000
_cell.length_c   1.000
_cell.angle_alpha   90.00
_cell.angle_beta   90.00
_cell.angle_gamma   90.00
#
_symmetry.space_group_name_H-M   'P 1'
#
loop_
_entity.id
_entity.type
_entity.pdbx_description
1 polymer ?
#
loop_
_entity_poly.entity_id
_entity_poly.type
_entity_poly.pdbx_seq_one_letter_code
_entity_poly.pdbx_strand_id
1 'polypeptide(L)'
;MSCEKLDVIQVSKKYLPGMAVGYSSAKLTLHVGDGFEFMKQNQEAFDVIITDSSDPMGPAESLFKESYYQLMKTALREDGILCCQGECQWLHLDLIKEMRQFCKSLFPVVEYAYCTIPTYPSGQIGFMLCSKNPNTNFREPVQQLSQQQVEERSLKYYNSDIHRAAFILPEFARKSPLGAELEDPEPLVRSQPTMVTLVVGAECYDLMAMVGKGTFGQVVQGQCRSTGEMVAIKILKNCDHDGQIVKNELRLLQALREGDTKNSHIIHFLESFSDTVWTYLVFELLQQNLFDFQKQNNFSPLPVRHIRTITAQVLLALVKLKELSIIHADLKPENIMLVDHARYPFRIKLVDFGSAILLPEVCHVQEPYIQTRFYRAPEILLGLPFCEKVDIWSLGCVMAELHLGWPLYPGNDEYEQICYICSTLGLPRAELLYAAQKTRSFFQRVPCSSGTWQLKPPRKVMAKTMERREHIFSSLDQLAVVNVCPMPDPDQEELAKRCDLYRMVELVKRMLTWDSHERITPSAALRHPFISMQEVKASFEATQYYQLSQEDLRATCKDSSIAKIFPGTEKGAFIPASQGGIQKATAQMDGLSLAEPAGDTSDKCQQDVCQALSPTHCGSQYCQHHWCPQMEPTKGHLTVLGSPTKMKRYSHWYGSPVIGDIMEQNLPGRCYSSSCAKVQGGGS
;
A
#
# COMPACT_ATOMS: atom_id res chain seq x y z
N MET A 1 -8.18 -24.52 -4.76
CA MET A 1 -6.96 -23.75 -5.12
C MET A 1 -5.85 -24.57 -5.79
N SER A 2 -5.93 -25.92 -5.90
CA SER A 2 -4.87 -26.74 -6.52
C SER A 2 -4.95 -26.84 -8.06
N CYS A 3 -6.13 -26.68 -8.68
CA CYS A 3 -6.28 -26.82 -10.15
C CYS A 3 -5.55 -25.73 -10.95
N GLU A 4 -5.61 -24.46 -10.54
CA GLU A 4 -5.08 -23.34 -11.33
C GLU A 4 -3.54 -23.28 -11.42
N LYS A 5 -2.82 -23.90 -10.48
CA LYS A 5 -1.35 -23.87 -10.44
C LYS A 5 -0.71 -24.81 -11.47
N LEU A 6 -1.34 -25.96 -11.72
CA LEU A 6 -0.92 -26.87 -12.78
C LEU A 6 -1.12 -26.24 -14.16
N ASP A 7 -2.13 -25.40 -14.32
CA ASP A 7 -2.44 -24.75 -15.58
C ASP A 7 -1.31 -23.84 -16.07
N VAL A 8 -0.61 -23.11 -15.18
CA VAL A 8 0.54 -22.26 -15.57
C VAL A 8 1.67 -23.09 -16.17
N ILE A 9 1.97 -24.24 -15.57
CA ILE A 9 3.01 -25.16 -16.05
C ILE A 9 2.60 -25.74 -17.41
N GLN A 10 1.34 -26.15 -17.56
CA GLN A 10 0.83 -26.70 -18.83
C GLN A 10 0.79 -25.65 -19.94
N VAL A 11 0.39 -24.41 -19.62
CA VAL A 11 0.41 -23.27 -20.54
C VAL A 11 1.85 -22.94 -20.95
N SER A 12 2.81 -22.94 -20.01
CA SER A 12 4.23 -22.74 -20.33
C SER A 12 4.78 -23.83 -21.26
N LYS A 13 4.46 -25.11 -21.00
CA LYS A 13 4.81 -26.22 -21.90
C LYS A 13 4.24 -26.05 -23.30
N LYS A 14 3.00 -25.55 -23.41
CA LYS A 14 2.30 -25.36 -24.69
C LYS A 14 2.83 -24.17 -25.49
N TYR A 15 3.01 -23.01 -24.85
CA TYR A 15 3.28 -21.75 -25.55
C TYR A 15 4.74 -21.28 -25.45
N LEU A 16 5.52 -21.81 -24.51
CA LEU A 16 6.94 -21.47 -24.29
C LEU A 16 7.82 -22.74 -24.20
N PRO A 17 7.73 -23.67 -25.18
CA PRO A 17 8.36 -24.99 -25.07
C PRO A 17 9.88 -24.94 -24.86
N GLY A 18 10.56 -23.91 -25.41
CA GLY A 18 12.00 -23.71 -25.18
C GLY A 18 12.35 -23.34 -23.74
N MET A 19 11.51 -22.56 -23.04
CA MET A 19 11.72 -22.22 -21.63
C MET A 19 11.24 -23.35 -20.70
N ALA A 20 10.20 -24.08 -21.12
CA ALA A 20 9.58 -25.14 -20.35
C ALA A 20 10.32 -26.49 -20.43
N VAL A 21 11.40 -26.60 -21.21
CA VAL A 21 12.15 -27.85 -21.43
C VAL A 21 12.63 -28.49 -20.11
N GLY A 22 12.92 -27.67 -19.09
CA GLY A 22 13.32 -28.14 -17.76
C GLY A 22 12.27 -29.01 -17.08
N TYR A 23 10.98 -28.84 -17.39
CA TYR A 23 9.90 -29.65 -16.82
C TYR A 23 9.89 -31.12 -17.29
N SER A 24 10.63 -31.43 -18.35
CA SER A 24 10.77 -32.79 -18.88
C SER A 24 12.05 -33.48 -18.38
N SER A 25 12.87 -32.79 -17.57
CA SER A 25 14.09 -33.36 -17.01
C SER A 25 13.77 -34.43 -15.98
N ALA A 26 14.36 -35.63 -16.13
CA ALA A 26 14.24 -36.71 -15.16
C ALA A 26 14.83 -36.38 -13.77
N LYS A 27 15.50 -35.24 -13.66
CA LYS A 27 16.12 -34.75 -12.42
C LYS A 27 15.23 -33.77 -11.65
N LEU A 28 14.11 -33.37 -12.25
CA LEU A 28 13.16 -32.46 -11.64
C LEU A 28 12.15 -33.26 -10.83
N THR A 29 12.12 -33.02 -9.53
CA THR A 29 10.97 -33.36 -8.70
C THR A 29 10.10 -32.12 -8.54
N LEU A 30 8.95 -32.10 -9.21
CA LEU A 30 8.06 -30.96 -9.21
C LEU A 30 7.05 -31.05 -8.05
N HIS A 31 7.09 -30.06 -7.17
CA HIS A 31 6.09 -29.88 -6.11
C HIS A 31 5.24 -28.65 -6.40
N VAL A 32 3.91 -28.81 -6.35
CA VAL A 32 2.95 -27.71 -6.54
C VAL A 32 2.18 -27.53 -5.24
N GLY A 33 2.50 -26.47 -4.48
CA GLY A 33 1.97 -26.28 -3.14
C GLY A 33 2.21 -24.89 -2.59
N ASP A 34 2.17 -24.78 -1.27
CA ASP A 34 2.66 -23.62 -0.52
C ASP A 34 4.15 -23.82 -0.21
N GLY A 35 4.99 -22.88 -0.64
CA GLY A 35 6.43 -22.98 -0.45
C GLY A 35 6.87 -22.86 1.01
N PHE A 36 6.18 -22.07 1.84
CA PHE A 36 6.52 -21.93 3.26
C PHE A 36 6.25 -23.23 4.01
N GLU A 37 5.06 -23.82 3.80
CA GLU A 37 4.72 -25.09 4.45
C GLU A 37 5.61 -26.23 3.98
N PHE A 38 5.94 -26.26 2.68
CA PHE A 38 6.90 -27.22 2.13
C PHE A 38 8.26 -27.10 2.83
N MET A 39 8.78 -25.88 2.99
CA MET A 39 10.09 -25.66 3.60
C MET A 39 10.09 -25.94 5.11
N LYS A 40 9.00 -25.67 5.83
CA LYS A 40 8.87 -26.04 7.25
C LYS A 40 8.99 -27.55 7.47
N GLN A 41 8.51 -28.35 6.53
CA GLN A 41 8.52 -29.81 6.61
C GLN A 41 9.86 -30.43 6.16
N ASN A 42 10.75 -29.65 5.54
CA ASN A 42 12.00 -30.14 4.94
C ASN A 42 13.21 -29.41 5.54
N GLN A 43 13.54 -29.74 6.78
CA GLN A 43 14.72 -29.22 7.47
C GLN A 43 15.99 -29.97 7.06
N GLU A 44 17.11 -29.24 6.92
CA GLU A 44 18.41 -29.79 6.51
C GLU A 44 18.35 -30.69 5.26
N ALA A 45 17.50 -30.32 4.32
CA ALA A 45 17.18 -31.15 3.16
C ALA A 45 17.93 -30.74 1.88
N PHE A 46 18.39 -29.49 1.81
CA PHE A 46 18.88 -28.89 0.56
C PHE A 46 20.32 -28.39 0.65
N ASP A 47 21.13 -28.69 -0.36
CA ASP A 47 22.49 -28.14 -0.50
C ASP A 47 22.45 -26.71 -1.07
N VAL A 48 21.50 -26.42 -1.96
CA VAL A 48 21.28 -25.11 -2.55
C VAL A 48 19.79 -24.81 -2.60
N ILE A 49 19.41 -23.60 -2.19
CA ILE A 49 18.07 -23.07 -2.38
C ILE A 49 18.18 -21.83 -3.26
N ILE A 50 17.41 -21.82 -4.36
CA ILE A 50 17.28 -20.66 -5.25
C ILE A 50 15.82 -20.25 -5.26
N THR A 51 15.55 -18.98 -4.98
CA THR A 51 14.21 -18.44 -4.89
C THR A 51 14.01 -17.35 -5.94
N ASP A 52 12.96 -17.53 -6.75
CA ASP A 52 12.45 -16.53 -7.67
C ASP A 52 11.14 -16.00 -7.06
N SER A 53 11.17 -14.76 -6.59
CA SER A 53 10.09 -14.13 -5.84
C SER A 53 9.46 -12.98 -6.62
N SER A 54 8.22 -12.65 -6.29
CA SER A 54 7.62 -11.40 -6.78
C SER A 54 8.26 -10.22 -6.07
N ASP A 55 8.21 -9.05 -6.69
CA ASP A 55 8.63 -7.77 -6.08
C ASP A 55 8.01 -7.61 -4.67
N PRO A 56 8.68 -6.90 -3.74
CA PRO A 56 8.35 -6.83 -2.30
C PRO A 56 7.08 -6.02 -1.98
N MET A 57 5.98 -6.30 -2.67
CA MET A 57 4.70 -5.61 -2.54
C MET A 57 3.61 -6.56 -2.07
N GLY A 58 2.88 -6.16 -1.02
CA GLY A 58 1.77 -6.95 -0.48
C GLY A 58 2.25 -8.26 0.16
N PRO A 59 1.60 -9.43 -0.10
CA PRO A 59 1.96 -10.69 0.54
C PRO A 59 3.42 -11.11 0.31
N ALA A 60 4.01 -10.70 -0.82
CA ALA A 60 5.37 -11.00 -1.20
C ALA A 60 6.43 -10.27 -0.36
N GLU A 61 6.06 -9.20 0.36
CA GLU A 61 6.98 -8.49 1.28
C GLU A 61 7.56 -9.44 2.35
N SER A 62 6.78 -10.45 2.76
CA SER A 62 7.23 -11.47 3.71
C SER A 62 8.45 -12.28 3.24
N LEU A 63 8.67 -12.38 1.92
CA LEU A 63 9.81 -13.07 1.31
C LEU A 63 11.13 -12.28 1.46
N PHE A 64 11.05 -11.01 1.85
CA PHE A 64 12.20 -10.12 2.01
C PHE A 64 12.49 -9.81 3.50
N LYS A 65 11.87 -10.56 4.43
CA LYS A 65 12.02 -10.40 5.88
C LYS A 65 12.92 -11.49 6.49
N GLU A 66 13.53 -11.18 7.62
CA GLU A 66 14.43 -12.09 8.37
C GLU A 66 13.80 -13.47 8.63
N SER A 67 12.51 -13.53 8.97
CA SER A 67 11.78 -14.78 9.22
C SER A 67 11.82 -15.76 8.04
N TYR A 68 11.82 -15.24 6.81
CA TYR A 68 11.92 -16.07 5.61
C TYR A 68 13.32 -16.65 5.45
N TYR A 69 14.36 -15.83 5.63
CA TYR A 69 15.75 -16.26 5.54
C TYR A 69 16.13 -17.23 6.66
N GLN A 70 15.55 -17.06 7.86
CA GLN A 70 15.69 -18.01 8.95
C GLN A 70 15.06 -19.37 8.60
N LEU A 71 13.88 -19.39 7.95
CA LEU A 71 13.27 -20.62 7.46
C LEU A 71 14.16 -21.30 6.41
N MET A 72 14.69 -20.54 5.45
CA MET A 72 15.61 -21.08 4.44
C MET A 72 16.89 -21.63 5.07
N LYS A 73 17.46 -20.92 6.06
CA LYS A 73 18.66 -21.37 6.80
C LYS A 73 18.46 -22.73 7.46
N THR A 74 17.30 -22.95 8.08
CA THR A 74 17.00 -24.23 8.74
C THR A 74 16.76 -25.35 7.73
N ALA A 75 16.22 -25.03 6.56
CA ALA A 75 16.05 -25.98 5.46
C ALA A 75 17.35 -26.37 4.74
N LEU A 76 18.38 -25.53 4.81
CA LEU A 76 19.71 -25.81 4.24
C LEU A 76 20.49 -26.81 5.08
N ARG A 77 21.18 -27.74 4.41
CA ARG A 77 22.19 -28.61 5.01
C ARG A 77 23.39 -27.83 5.54
N GLU A 78 24.29 -28.54 6.21
CA GLU A 78 25.63 -28.04 6.48
C GLU A 78 26.28 -27.60 5.15
N ASP A 79 26.99 -26.47 5.17
CA ASP A 79 27.54 -25.80 3.98
C ASP A 79 26.57 -25.32 2.90
N GLY A 80 25.26 -25.35 3.18
CA GLY A 80 24.25 -24.97 2.19
C GLY A 80 24.30 -23.50 1.77
N ILE A 81 23.91 -23.25 0.51
CA ILE A 81 23.89 -21.93 -0.13
C ILE A 81 22.45 -21.49 -0.41
N LEU A 82 22.16 -20.22 -0.12
CA LEU A 82 20.93 -19.54 -0.48
C LEU A 82 21.19 -18.46 -1.53
N CYS A 83 20.39 -18.44 -2.59
CA CYS A 83 20.30 -17.34 -3.54
C CYS A 83 18.85 -16.87 -3.62
N CYS A 84 18.59 -15.66 -3.15
CA CYS A 84 17.27 -15.02 -3.23
C CYS A 84 17.32 -13.80 -4.12
N GLN A 85 16.19 -13.45 -4.74
CA GLN A 85 16.02 -12.13 -5.35
C GLN A 85 16.37 -11.03 -4.34
N GLY A 86 17.23 -10.11 -4.78
CA GLY A 86 17.79 -9.03 -3.97
C GLY A 86 17.43 -7.65 -4.48
N GLU A 87 16.45 -7.51 -5.37
CA GLU A 87 15.99 -6.24 -5.96
C GLU A 87 17.10 -5.44 -6.68
N CYS A 88 16.77 -4.28 -7.25
CA CYS A 88 17.73 -3.49 -8.02
C CYS A 88 18.37 -2.38 -7.18
N GLN A 89 19.70 -2.30 -7.16
CA GLN A 89 20.47 -1.29 -6.41
C GLN A 89 20.17 0.15 -6.85
N TRP A 90 19.68 0.37 -8.06
CA TRP A 90 19.28 1.69 -8.55
C TRP A 90 17.95 2.17 -8.00
N LEU A 91 17.06 1.23 -7.63
CA LEU A 91 15.68 1.51 -7.24
C LEU A 91 15.43 1.29 -5.75
N HIS A 92 16.08 0.28 -5.17
CA HIS A 92 15.71 -0.29 -3.87
C HIS A 92 16.89 -0.35 -2.89
N LEU A 93 17.88 0.53 -3.02
CA LEU A 93 19.14 0.46 -2.26
C LEU A 93 18.95 0.29 -0.75
N ASP A 94 17.96 0.96 -0.15
CA ASP A 94 17.71 0.89 1.30
C ASP A 94 17.12 -0.45 1.75
N LEU A 95 16.25 -1.06 0.94
CA LEU A 95 15.78 -2.42 1.18
C LEU A 95 16.94 -3.42 1.12
N ILE A 96 17.82 -3.28 0.13
CA ILE A 96 18.98 -4.17 -0.03
C ILE A 96 19.94 -4.06 1.17
N LYS A 97 20.13 -2.86 1.72
CA LYS A 97 20.92 -2.65 2.96
C LYS A 97 20.31 -3.40 4.14
N GLU A 98 19.00 -3.26 4.36
CA GLU A 98 18.29 -3.95 5.42
C GLU A 98 18.40 -5.47 5.27
N MET A 99 18.16 -5.97 4.05
CA MET A 99 18.32 -7.39 3.73
C MET A 99 19.71 -7.89 4.03
N ARG A 100 20.75 -7.17 3.59
CA ARG A 100 22.12 -7.57 3.87
C ARG A 100 22.41 -7.58 5.37
N GLN A 101 21.90 -6.60 6.12
CA GLN A 101 22.15 -6.47 7.55
C GLN A 101 21.59 -7.66 8.33
N PHE A 102 20.33 -8.03 8.13
CA PHE A 102 19.78 -9.20 8.82
C PHE A 102 20.33 -10.52 8.23
N CYS A 103 20.63 -10.59 6.93
CA CYS A 103 21.27 -11.80 6.41
C CYS A 103 22.62 -12.05 7.08
N LYS A 104 23.39 -11.00 7.41
CA LYS A 104 24.66 -11.11 8.15
C LYS A 104 24.48 -11.55 9.60
N SER A 105 23.32 -11.32 10.24
CA SER A 105 23.03 -11.91 11.55
C SER A 105 22.75 -13.41 11.46
N LEU A 106 22.27 -13.87 10.29
CA LEU A 106 21.88 -15.26 10.06
C LEU A 106 22.99 -16.12 9.46
N PHE A 107 23.81 -15.60 8.55
CA PHE A 107 24.77 -16.39 7.78
C PHE A 107 26.20 -15.83 7.94
N PRO A 108 27.23 -16.70 8.05
CA PRO A 108 28.61 -16.26 8.13
C PRO A 108 29.12 -15.56 6.87
N VAL A 109 28.56 -15.87 5.69
CA VAL A 109 28.92 -15.22 4.42
C VAL A 109 27.68 -14.67 3.75
N VAL A 110 27.71 -13.37 3.41
CA VAL A 110 26.62 -12.67 2.70
C VAL A 110 27.18 -11.70 1.67
N GLU A 111 26.85 -11.92 0.41
CA GLU A 111 27.22 -11.07 -0.72
C GLU A 111 25.99 -10.64 -1.52
N TYR A 112 26.11 -9.51 -2.20
CA TYR A 112 25.10 -9.03 -3.15
C TYR A 112 25.70 -9.08 -4.56
N ALA A 113 25.01 -9.74 -5.47
CA ALA A 113 25.33 -9.78 -6.89
C ALA A 113 24.19 -9.16 -7.69
N TYR A 114 24.44 -8.75 -8.94
CA TYR A 114 23.38 -8.37 -9.87
C TYR A 114 23.70 -8.85 -11.28
N CYS A 115 22.67 -9.02 -12.09
CA CYS A 115 22.82 -9.32 -13.51
C CYS A 115 21.90 -8.42 -14.35
N THR A 116 22.11 -8.44 -15.66
CA THR A 116 21.24 -7.72 -16.59
C THR A 116 20.04 -8.57 -16.95
N ILE A 117 18.85 -7.99 -16.83
CA ILE A 117 17.60 -8.56 -17.30
C ILE A 117 16.90 -7.47 -18.10
N PRO A 118 16.98 -7.47 -19.45
CA PRO A 118 16.46 -6.40 -20.30
C PRO A 118 14.95 -6.12 -20.12
N THR A 119 14.20 -7.09 -19.61
CA THR A 119 12.76 -6.97 -19.35
C THR A 119 12.44 -6.49 -17.93
N TYR A 120 13.43 -6.41 -17.04
CA TYR A 120 13.23 -5.87 -15.70
C TYR A 120 13.19 -4.33 -15.78
N PRO A 121 12.39 -3.62 -14.95
CA PRO A 121 12.16 -2.18 -15.11
C PRO A 121 13.42 -1.31 -15.20
N SER A 122 14.48 -1.66 -14.45
CA SER A 122 15.79 -0.99 -14.46
C SER A 122 16.80 -1.59 -15.45
N GLY A 123 16.43 -2.67 -16.15
CA GLY A 123 17.34 -3.49 -16.95
C GLY A 123 18.27 -4.38 -16.14
N GLN A 124 18.18 -4.36 -14.80
CA GLN A 124 19.06 -5.12 -13.89
C GLN A 124 18.30 -5.67 -12.68
N ILE A 125 18.61 -6.90 -12.27
CA ILE A 125 18.10 -7.47 -11.01
C ILE A 125 19.26 -7.89 -10.12
N GLY A 126 19.10 -7.71 -8.82
CA GLY A 126 20.04 -8.16 -7.79
C GLY A 126 19.66 -9.49 -7.17
N PHE A 127 20.63 -10.08 -6.48
CA PHE A 127 20.53 -11.33 -5.75
C PHE A 127 21.24 -11.21 -4.40
N MET A 128 20.56 -11.64 -3.34
CA MET A 128 21.15 -11.81 -2.02
C MET A 128 21.67 -13.24 -1.87
N LEU A 129 22.98 -13.38 -1.78
CA LEU A 129 23.68 -14.66 -1.67
C LEU A 129 24.13 -14.87 -0.24
N CYS A 130 23.75 -16.01 0.36
CA CYS A 130 24.11 -16.36 1.73
C CYS A 130 24.68 -17.80 1.79
N SER A 131 25.67 -18.05 2.65
CA SER A 131 26.21 -19.39 2.85
C SER A 131 26.34 -19.74 4.32
N LYS A 132 26.09 -21.00 4.68
CA LYS A 132 26.41 -21.56 5.99
C LYS A 132 27.91 -21.89 6.15
N ASN A 133 28.65 -22.03 5.05
CA ASN A 133 30.09 -22.29 5.08
C ASN A 133 30.88 -20.96 5.13
N PRO A 134 31.64 -20.67 6.21
CA PRO A 134 32.42 -19.44 6.35
C PRO A 134 33.52 -19.27 5.29
N ASN A 135 33.94 -20.35 4.63
CA ASN A 135 34.97 -20.33 3.59
C ASN A 135 34.41 -20.07 2.19
N THR A 136 33.10 -19.80 2.07
CA THR A 136 32.47 -19.56 0.77
C THR A 136 32.95 -18.24 0.18
N ASN A 137 33.45 -18.27 -1.05
CA ASN A 137 33.72 -17.07 -1.84
C ASN A 137 32.78 -17.03 -3.04
N PHE A 138 31.76 -16.18 -2.99
CA PHE A 138 30.81 -16.03 -4.09
C PHE A 138 31.39 -15.31 -5.31
N ARG A 139 32.41 -14.46 -5.12
CA ARG A 139 32.96 -13.62 -6.20
C ARG A 139 33.76 -14.42 -7.22
N GLU A 140 34.39 -15.50 -6.78
CA GLU A 140 35.17 -16.38 -7.64
C GLU A 140 34.37 -17.63 -8.02
N PRO A 141 34.13 -17.89 -9.32
CA PRO A 141 33.42 -19.09 -9.74
C PRO A 141 34.28 -20.32 -9.46
N VAL A 142 33.72 -21.27 -8.70
CA VAL A 142 34.40 -22.55 -8.38
C VAL A 142 34.78 -23.32 -9.64
N GLN A 143 33.92 -23.28 -10.66
CA GLN A 143 34.22 -23.83 -11.99
C GLN A 143 34.52 -22.69 -12.96
N GLN A 144 35.80 -22.43 -13.19
CA GLN A 144 36.24 -21.54 -14.25
C GLN A 144 36.07 -22.25 -15.60
N LEU A 145 35.21 -21.69 -16.45
CA LEU A 145 34.95 -22.22 -17.79
C LEU A 145 35.94 -21.65 -18.80
N SER A 146 36.56 -22.53 -19.59
CA SER A 146 37.29 -22.12 -20.79
C SER A 146 36.33 -21.70 -21.90
N GLN A 147 36.83 -20.95 -22.89
CA GLN A 147 36.05 -20.56 -24.06
C GLN A 147 35.43 -21.78 -24.78
N GLN A 148 36.22 -22.86 -24.91
CA GLN A 148 35.75 -24.11 -25.49
C GLN A 148 34.57 -24.71 -24.67
N GLN A 149 34.63 -24.69 -23.34
CA GLN A 149 33.55 -25.21 -22.50
C GLN A 149 32.29 -24.34 -22.54
N VAL A 150 32.43 -23.02 -22.71
CA VAL A 150 31.30 -22.10 -22.92
C VAL A 150 30.58 -22.44 -24.22
N GLU A 151 31.34 -22.70 -25.29
CA GLU A 151 30.83 -23.11 -26.60
C GLU A 151 30.19 -24.50 -26.58
N GLU A 152 30.88 -25.50 -26.01
CA GLU A 152 30.38 -26.88 -25.86
C GLU A 152 29.07 -26.94 -25.08
N ARG A 153 28.92 -26.10 -24.04
CA ARG A 153 27.69 -26.00 -23.24
C ARG A 153 26.66 -25.03 -23.83
N SER A 154 26.95 -24.42 -24.98
CA SER A 154 26.08 -23.46 -25.66
C SER A 154 25.61 -22.31 -24.74
N LEU A 155 26.49 -21.83 -23.86
CA LEU A 155 26.16 -20.77 -22.90
C LEU A 155 26.14 -19.41 -23.60
N LYS A 156 24.95 -18.79 -23.65
CA LYS A 156 24.76 -17.50 -24.33
C LYS A 156 25.02 -16.28 -23.45
N TYR A 157 24.79 -16.40 -22.15
CA TYR A 157 24.75 -15.25 -21.22
C TYR A 157 25.75 -15.36 -20.06
N TYR A 158 26.43 -16.50 -19.91
CA TYR A 158 27.31 -16.77 -18.78
C TYR A 158 28.71 -17.17 -19.26
N ASN A 159 29.71 -16.57 -18.65
CA ASN A 159 31.09 -17.04 -18.61
C ASN A 159 31.71 -16.63 -17.25
N SER A 160 32.93 -17.06 -16.97
CA SER A 160 33.61 -16.79 -15.69
C SER A 160 33.80 -15.30 -15.40
N ASP A 161 33.94 -14.47 -16.42
CA ASP A 161 34.15 -13.03 -16.26
C ASP A 161 32.84 -12.30 -15.97
N ILE A 162 31.73 -12.72 -16.60
CA ILE A 162 30.38 -12.24 -16.28
C ILE A 162 30.01 -12.59 -14.84
N HIS A 163 30.41 -13.78 -14.35
CA HIS A 163 30.23 -14.15 -12.95
C HIS A 163 30.91 -13.15 -12.01
N ARG A 164 32.20 -12.86 -12.22
CA ARG A 164 32.95 -11.89 -11.39
C ARG A 164 32.34 -10.49 -11.49
N ALA A 165 31.98 -10.07 -12.70
CA ALA A 165 31.39 -8.76 -12.95
C ALA A 165 30.06 -8.56 -12.19
N ALA A 166 29.30 -9.63 -11.93
CA ALA A 166 28.05 -9.56 -11.17
C ALA A 166 28.22 -9.02 -9.74
N PHE A 167 29.43 -9.08 -9.19
CA PHE A 167 29.75 -8.58 -7.85
C PHE A 167 30.37 -7.17 -7.85
N ILE A 168 30.58 -6.56 -9.03
CA ILE A 168 31.20 -5.24 -9.16
C ILE A 168 30.11 -4.16 -9.13
N LEU A 169 29.98 -3.47 -8.00
CA LEU A 169 28.94 -2.47 -7.78
C LEU A 169 29.32 -1.07 -8.31
N PRO A 170 28.34 -0.28 -8.82
CA PRO A 170 28.54 1.13 -9.09
C PRO A 170 28.98 1.91 -7.84
N GLU A 171 29.70 3.01 -8.04
CA GLU A 171 30.37 3.74 -6.95
C GLU A 171 29.41 4.25 -5.86
N PHE A 172 28.18 4.68 -6.21
CA PHE A 172 27.19 5.11 -5.23
C PHE A 172 26.72 3.95 -4.33
N ALA A 173 26.57 2.75 -4.88
CA ALA A 173 26.19 1.56 -4.14
C ALA A 173 27.37 1.04 -3.32
N ARG A 174 28.60 1.16 -3.84
CA ARG A 174 29.84 0.79 -3.14
C ARG A 174 30.12 1.66 -1.91
N LYS A 175 29.86 2.97 -2.00
CA LYS A 175 29.98 3.92 -0.86
C LYS A 175 28.92 3.73 0.21
N SER A 176 27.86 3.00 -0.09
CA SER A 176 26.87 2.56 0.89
C SER A 176 27.44 1.37 1.69
N PRO A 177 26.88 0.99 2.85
CA PRO A 177 27.25 -0.23 3.58
C PRO A 177 27.10 -1.54 2.75
N LEU A 178 26.67 -1.45 1.50
CA LEU A 178 26.74 -2.48 0.47
C LEU A 178 28.13 -2.71 -0.15
N GLY A 179 29.08 -1.77 -0.07
CA GLY A 179 30.46 -1.97 -0.56
C GLY A 179 31.55 -1.73 0.47
N ALA A 180 31.19 -1.36 1.71
CA ALA A 180 32.15 -1.27 2.80
C ALA A 180 32.41 -2.67 3.39
N GLU A 181 33.60 -3.22 3.15
CA GLU A 181 34.28 -4.02 4.16
C GLU A 181 34.56 -3.07 5.34
N LEU A 182 33.58 -2.91 6.23
CA LEU A 182 33.85 -2.34 7.53
C LEU A 182 34.71 -3.37 8.25
N GLU A 183 35.94 -2.99 8.55
CA GLU A 183 36.82 -3.66 9.51
C GLU A 183 36.00 -4.21 10.67
N ASP A 184 36.17 -5.50 10.94
CA ASP A 184 35.51 -6.21 12.03
C ASP A 184 35.62 -5.41 13.34
N PRO A 185 34.52 -4.98 13.95
CA PRO A 185 34.49 -4.91 15.40
C PRO A 185 34.42 -6.35 15.90
N GLU A 186 35.41 -6.73 16.71
CA GLU A 186 35.45 -7.98 17.47
C GLU A 186 34.08 -8.43 18.03
N PRO A 187 33.88 -9.75 18.19
CA PRO A 187 32.58 -10.31 18.52
C PRO A 187 32.13 -9.89 19.92
N LEU A 188 31.13 -9.01 19.99
CA LEU A 188 30.38 -8.77 21.21
C LEU A 188 29.52 -10.01 21.52
N VAL A 189 30.13 -10.85 22.34
CA VAL A 189 29.54 -11.95 23.08
C VAL A 189 28.18 -11.54 23.67
N ARG A 190 27.17 -12.36 23.33
CA ARG A 190 25.92 -12.61 24.05
C ARG A 190 25.81 -11.88 25.40
N SER A 191 25.03 -10.81 25.47
CA SER A 191 24.50 -10.31 26.74
C SER A 191 23.35 -9.31 26.53
N GLN A 192 22.10 -9.82 26.59
CA GLN A 192 20.85 -9.07 26.82
C GLN A 192 20.53 -7.88 25.87
N PRO A 193 19.26 -7.45 25.72
CA PRO A 193 18.99 -6.23 24.95
C PRO A 193 19.56 -5.05 25.74
N THR A 194 20.66 -4.47 25.28
CA THR A 194 21.11 -3.16 25.78
C THR A 194 20.03 -2.15 25.42
N MET A 195 19.26 -1.71 26.43
CA MET A 195 18.36 -0.57 26.29
C MET A 195 19.18 0.62 25.79
N VAL A 196 18.82 1.13 24.61
CA VAL A 196 19.38 2.38 24.10
C VAL A 196 18.60 3.50 24.79
N THR A 197 19.27 4.28 25.63
CA THR A 197 18.66 5.44 26.27
C THR A 197 18.90 6.69 25.43
N LEU A 198 17.82 7.36 25.06
CA LEU A 198 17.87 8.64 24.40
C LEU A 198 17.74 9.75 25.45
N VAL A 199 18.66 10.70 25.46
CA VAL A 199 18.72 11.80 26.45
C VAL A 199 18.35 13.12 25.78
N VAL A 200 17.35 13.82 26.33
CA VAL A 200 16.81 15.08 25.81
C VAL A 200 16.72 16.10 26.93
N GLY A 201 17.65 17.05 26.97
CA GLY A 201 17.71 18.02 28.07
C GLY A 201 17.89 17.31 29.42
N ALA A 202 16.87 17.36 30.28
CA ALA A 202 16.84 16.67 31.57
C ALA A 202 16.08 15.32 31.55
N GLU A 203 15.40 15.01 30.44
CA GLU A 203 14.58 13.80 30.28
C GLU A 203 15.33 12.67 29.58
N CYS A 204 14.99 11.43 29.91
CA CYS A 204 15.59 10.22 29.36
C CYS A 204 14.50 9.25 28.91
N TYR A 205 14.63 8.71 27.69
CA TYR A 205 13.73 7.71 27.14
C TYR A 205 14.47 6.40 26.90
N ASP A 206 14.03 5.32 27.54
CA ASP A 206 14.55 3.99 27.28
C ASP A 206 13.85 3.38 26.07
N LEU A 207 14.57 3.24 24.96
CA LEU A 207 14.05 2.62 23.74
C LEU A 207 13.96 1.11 23.94
N MET A 208 12.79 0.56 23.62
CA MET A 208 12.46 -0.84 23.88
C MET A 208 12.34 -1.64 22.58
N ALA A 209 11.25 -1.46 21.84
CA ALA A 209 10.91 -2.30 20.70
C ALA A 209 10.49 -1.45 19.50
N MET A 210 10.75 -1.91 18.29
CA MET A 210 10.22 -1.29 17.08
C MET A 210 8.72 -1.60 16.98
N VAL A 211 7.91 -0.56 16.78
CA VAL A 211 6.44 -0.65 16.71
C VAL A 211 5.96 -0.49 15.26
N GLY A 212 6.70 0.26 14.44
CA GLY A 212 6.35 0.45 13.04
C GLY A 212 7.50 1.00 12.20
N LYS A 213 7.42 0.78 10.89
CA LYS A 213 8.33 1.34 9.90
C LYS A 213 7.50 1.88 8.74
N GLY A 214 7.73 3.12 8.34
CA GLY A 214 7.00 3.78 7.26
C GLY A 214 7.91 4.57 6.34
N THR A 215 7.31 5.22 5.33
CA THR A 215 8.02 6.00 4.30
C THR A 215 8.85 7.14 4.89
N PHE A 216 8.42 7.69 6.03
CA PHE A 216 9.02 8.87 6.64
C PHE A 216 10.00 8.55 7.78
N GLY A 217 10.04 7.31 8.27
CA GLY A 217 10.90 6.95 9.40
C GLY A 217 10.50 5.68 10.13
N GLN A 218 11.10 5.49 11.31
CA GLN A 218 10.84 4.35 12.20
C GLN A 218 10.10 4.82 13.45
N VAL A 219 9.17 4.01 13.95
CA VAL A 219 8.47 4.26 15.21
C VAL A 219 8.91 3.21 16.21
N VAL A 220 9.42 3.66 17.36
CA VAL A 220 9.87 2.79 18.45
C VAL A 220 9.05 3.06 19.70
N GLN A 221 8.81 2.02 20.47
CA GLN A 221 8.28 2.11 21.83
C GLN A 221 9.40 2.56 22.76
N GLY A 222 9.12 3.56 23.58
CA GLY A 222 10.02 4.03 24.62
C GLY A 222 9.32 4.13 25.98
N GLN A 223 10.10 4.26 27.04
CA GLN A 223 9.62 4.62 28.37
C GLN A 223 10.29 5.90 28.83
N CYS A 224 9.51 6.91 29.20
CA CYS A 224 10.03 8.10 29.84
C CYS A 224 10.48 7.75 31.26
N ARG A 225 11.75 8.01 31.61
CA ARG A 225 12.31 7.61 32.92
C ARG A 225 11.74 8.41 34.08
N SER A 226 11.43 9.69 33.89
CA SER A 226 10.92 10.55 34.96
C SER A 226 9.50 10.18 35.37
N THR A 227 8.64 9.82 34.41
CA THR A 227 7.22 9.49 34.64
C THR A 227 6.94 7.99 34.71
N GLY A 228 7.82 7.17 34.13
CA GLY A 228 7.58 5.74 33.91
C GLY A 228 6.57 5.44 32.80
N GLU A 229 6.06 6.47 32.10
CA GLU A 229 5.03 6.30 31.08
C GLU A 229 5.59 5.73 29.77
N MET A 230 4.81 4.85 29.16
CA MET A 230 5.12 4.28 27.85
C MET A 230 4.70 5.24 26.73
N VAL A 231 5.60 5.44 25.77
CA VAL A 231 5.45 6.40 24.66
C VAL A 231 5.80 5.75 23.33
N ALA A 232 5.30 6.34 22.25
CA ALA A 232 5.73 6.04 20.89
C ALA A 232 6.63 7.17 20.37
N ILE A 233 7.79 6.84 19.83
CA ILE A 233 8.79 7.79 19.34
C ILE A 233 9.00 7.57 17.85
N LYS A 234 8.55 8.52 17.02
CA LYS A 234 8.79 8.54 15.56
C LYS A 234 10.12 9.21 15.29
N ILE A 235 11.05 8.48 14.67
CA ILE A 235 12.41 8.90 14.36
C ILE A 235 12.49 9.21 12.87
N LEU A 236 12.71 10.48 12.55
CA LEU A 236 12.81 11.05 11.22
C LEU A 236 14.25 11.48 10.96
N LYS A 237 14.80 11.15 9.80
CA LYS A 237 16.13 11.60 9.42
C LYS A 237 16.06 12.98 8.77
N ASN A 238 16.93 13.90 9.16
CA ASN A 238 17.07 15.22 8.55
C ASN A 238 17.75 15.08 7.18
N CYS A 239 17.04 14.55 6.17
CA CYS A 239 17.61 14.20 4.86
C CYS A 239 17.51 15.28 3.79
N ASP A 240 16.67 16.30 3.98
CA ASP A 240 16.38 17.26 2.92
C ASP A 240 17.26 18.50 3.04
N HIS A 241 17.61 19.09 1.89
CA HIS A 241 18.43 20.30 1.79
C HIS A 241 17.89 21.52 2.59
N ASP A 242 16.67 21.47 3.13
CA ASP A 242 16.09 22.50 4.02
C ASP A 242 15.24 21.96 5.22
N GLY A 243 15.12 20.64 5.39
CA GLY A 243 14.30 20.03 6.46
C GLY A 243 12.80 20.37 6.40
N GLN A 244 12.27 20.73 5.23
CA GLN A 244 10.92 21.29 5.08
C GLN A 244 9.80 20.32 5.45
N ILE A 245 9.95 19.02 5.14
CA ILE A 245 8.95 17.98 5.48
C ILE A 245 8.79 17.87 7.00
N VAL A 246 9.91 17.75 7.71
CA VAL A 246 9.93 17.66 9.18
C VAL A 246 9.39 18.94 9.82
N LYS A 247 9.75 20.12 9.28
CA LYS A 247 9.24 21.41 9.75
C LYS A 247 7.72 21.55 9.55
N ASN A 248 7.18 21.07 8.43
CA ASN A 248 5.74 21.10 8.16
C ASN A 248 4.98 20.16 9.12
N GLU A 249 5.45 18.93 9.31
CA GLU A 249 4.84 17.98 10.26
C GLU A 249 4.90 18.53 11.69
N LEU A 250 6.04 19.09 12.13
CA LEU A 250 6.17 19.74 13.43
C LEU A 250 5.19 20.91 13.62
N ARG A 251 5.06 21.78 12.61
CA ARG A 251 4.13 22.92 12.65
C ARG A 251 2.68 22.45 12.79
N LEU A 252 2.29 21.38 12.09
CA LEU A 252 0.96 20.78 12.19
C LEU A 252 0.72 20.15 13.56
N LEU A 253 1.69 19.41 14.08
CA LEU A 253 1.61 18.78 15.41
C LEU A 253 1.54 19.83 16.54
N GLN A 254 2.25 20.95 16.39
CA GLN A 254 2.15 22.10 17.30
C GLN A 254 0.76 22.73 17.25
N ALA A 255 0.19 22.96 16.06
CA ALA A 255 -1.18 23.45 15.92
C ALA A 255 -2.22 22.49 16.55
N LEU A 256 -2.03 21.17 16.42
CA LEU A 256 -2.87 20.17 17.08
C LEU A 256 -2.72 20.16 18.60
N ARG A 257 -1.52 20.48 19.12
CA ARG A 257 -1.25 20.55 20.57
C ARG A 257 -1.86 21.81 21.20
N GLU A 258 -1.83 22.93 20.49
CA GLU A 258 -2.45 24.19 20.92
C GLU A 258 -3.98 24.12 20.89
N GLY A 259 -4.54 23.33 19.97
CA GLY A 259 -5.96 23.00 19.96
C GLY A 259 -6.34 22.09 21.12
N ASP A 260 -7.52 22.30 21.72
CA ASP A 260 -8.09 21.34 22.69
C ASP A 260 -8.46 20.02 21.97
N THR A 261 -7.49 19.12 21.87
CA THR A 261 -7.55 17.83 21.16
C THR A 261 -7.58 16.62 22.08
N LYS A 262 -7.54 16.82 23.41
CA LYS A 262 -7.52 15.71 24.39
C LYS A 262 -8.71 14.75 24.20
N ASN A 263 -9.84 15.29 23.74
CA ASN A 263 -11.10 14.56 23.54
C ASN A 263 -11.53 14.45 22.06
N SER A 264 -10.61 14.66 21.11
CA SER A 264 -10.96 14.73 19.69
C SER A 264 -10.62 13.47 18.87
N HIS A 265 -10.31 12.34 19.51
CA HIS A 265 -9.89 11.11 18.81
C HIS A 265 -8.70 11.33 17.86
N ILE A 266 -7.82 12.28 18.19
CA ILE A 266 -6.56 12.55 17.49
C ILE A 266 -5.42 12.14 18.42
N ILE A 267 -4.35 11.58 17.88
CA ILE A 267 -3.16 11.21 18.66
C ILE A 267 -2.58 12.42 19.40
N HIS A 268 -2.22 12.20 20.66
CA HIS A 268 -1.65 13.21 21.51
C HIS A 268 -0.14 13.29 21.26
N PHE A 269 0.27 14.40 20.65
CA PHE A 269 1.67 14.79 20.51
C PHE A 269 2.17 15.38 21.83
N LEU A 270 3.19 14.76 22.40
CA LEU A 270 3.76 15.12 23.71
C LEU A 270 4.86 16.17 23.53
N GLU A 271 5.85 15.88 22.70
CA GLU A 271 7.01 16.74 22.48
C GLU A 271 7.83 16.29 21.26
N SER A 272 8.77 17.13 20.86
CA SER A 272 9.75 16.82 19.83
C SER A 272 11.12 17.31 20.21
N PHE A 273 12.14 16.62 19.75
CA PHE A 273 13.53 17.05 19.86
C PHE A 273 14.29 16.67 18.60
N SER A 274 15.39 17.36 18.34
CA SER A 274 16.17 17.19 17.12
C SER A 274 17.65 17.38 17.39
N ASP A 275 18.48 16.57 16.77
CA ASP A 275 19.92 16.78 16.65
C ASP A 275 20.28 17.14 15.19
N THR A 276 21.57 17.11 14.85
CA THR A 276 22.04 17.46 13.49
C THR A 276 21.60 16.47 12.42
N VAL A 277 21.27 15.23 12.79
CA VAL A 277 21.00 14.10 11.89
C VAL A 277 19.55 13.63 11.98
N TRP A 278 18.92 13.71 13.14
CA TRP A 278 17.62 13.12 13.43
C TRP A 278 16.68 14.10 14.12
N THR A 279 15.39 13.94 13.82
CA THR A 279 14.28 14.55 14.55
C THR A 279 13.42 13.44 15.12
N TYR A 280 12.99 13.62 16.36
CA TYR A 280 12.24 12.66 17.13
C TYR A 280 10.94 13.29 17.60
N LEU A 281 9.84 12.60 17.36
CA LEU A 281 8.49 13.05 17.73
C LEU A 281 7.91 12.05 18.72
N VAL A 282 7.57 12.51 19.92
CA VAL A 282 7.04 11.69 21.01
C VAL A 282 5.53 11.82 21.08
N PHE A 283 4.86 10.68 21.12
CA PHE A 283 3.41 10.55 21.18
C PHE A 283 2.99 9.62 22.31
N GLU A 284 1.71 9.71 22.70
CA GLU A 284 1.10 8.65 23.51
C GLU A 284 1.24 7.28 22.80
N LEU A 285 1.48 6.21 23.56
CA LEU A 285 1.52 4.86 23.01
C LEU A 285 0.09 4.33 22.77
N LEU A 286 -0.18 3.89 21.55
CA LEU A 286 -1.43 3.22 21.16
C LEU A 286 -1.17 1.72 20.89
N GLN A 287 -2.23 0.91 20.86
CA GLN A 287 -2.08 -0.54 20.77
C GLN A 287 -1.81 -1.04 19.34
N GLN A 288 -2.74 -0.83 18.42
CA GLN A 288 -2.70 -1.47 17.10
C GLN A 288 -3.56 -0.71 16.08
N ASN A 289 -3.13 -0.63 14.82
CA ASN A 289 -3.95 -0.08 13.74
C ASN A 289 -5.05 -1.04 13.25
N LEU A 290 -6.07 -0.52 12.56
CA LEU A 290 -7.20 -1.33 12.08
C LEU A 290 -6.80 -2.35 11.01
N PHE A 291 -5.77 -2.07 10.20
CA PHE A 291 -5.28 -3.03 9.21
C PHE A 291 -4.73 -4.30 9.88
N ASP A 292 -3.82 -4.13 10.85
CA ASP A 292 -3.25 -5.25 11.58
C ASP A 292 -4.31 -5.97 12.42
N PHE A 293 -5.31 -5.25 12.94
CA PHE A 293 -6.46 -5.85 13.60
C PHE A 293 -7.26 -6.74 12.64
N GLN A 294 -7.58 -6.27 11.43
CA GLN A 294 -8.26 -7.08 10.42
C GLN A 294 -7.41 -8.29 10.04
N LYS A 295 -6.11 -8.10 9.82
CA LYS A 295 -5.17 -9.18 9.49
C LYS A 295 -5.14 -10.28 10.55
N GLN A 296 -5.10 -9.93 11.83
CA GLN A 296 -5.15 -10.89 12.94
C GLN A 296 -6.48 -11.64 13.02
N ASN A 297 -7.56 -11.00 12.57
CA ASN A 297 -8.90 -11.60 12.45
C ASN A 297 -9.14 -12.24 11.06
N ASN A 298 -8.07 -12.60 10.34
CA ASN A 298 -8.13 -13.22 9.01
C ASN A 298 -8.95 -12.43 7.99
N PHE A 299 -8.95 -11.10 8.09
CA PHE A 299 -9.75 -10.20 7.26
C PHE A 299 -11.26 -10.53 7.28
N SER A 300 -11.75 -11.10 8.39
CA SER A 300 -13.19 -11.35 8.53
C SER A 300 -13.97 -10.03 8.57
N PRO A 301 -15.14 -9.93 7.90
CA PRO A 301 -16.03 -8.79 8.00
C PRO A 301 -16.31 -8.36 9.44
N LEU A 302 -16.18 -7.06 9.74
CA LEU A 302 -16.54 -6.54 11.06
C LEU A 302 -18.06 -6.40 11.19
N PRO A 303 -18.64 -6.71 12.36
CA PRO A 303 -20.03 -6.38 12.65
C PRO A 303 -20.32 -4.89 12.47
N VAL A 304 -21.44 -4.56 11.82
CA VAL A 304 -21.86 -3.19 11.48
C VAL A 304 -21.87 -2.23 12.69
N ARG A 305 -22.25 -2.71 13.88
CA ARG A 305 -22.23 -1.91 15.12
C ARG A 305 -20.83 -1.41 15.48
N HIS A 306 -19.79 -2.21 15.23
CA HIS A 306 -18.40 -1.82 15.49
C HIS A 306 -17.89 -0.86 14.42
N ILE A 307 -18.30 -1.05 13.16
CA ILE A 307 -18.03 -0.09 12.08
C ILE A 307 -18.64 1.27 12.42
N ARG A 308 -19.87 1.33 12.96
CA ARG A 308 -20.48 2.58 13.46
C ARG A 308 -19.63 3.23 14.53
N THR A 309 -19.22 2.47 15.54
CA THR A 309 -18.44 2.99 16.67
C THR A 309 -17.10 3.58 16.23
N ILE A 310 -16.41 2.92 15.29
CA ILE A 310 -15.18 3.46 14.68
C ILE A 310 -15.51 4.72 13.88
N THR A 311 -16.51 4.65 12.99
CA THR A 311 -16.89 5.75 12.09
C THR A 311 -17.27 7.02 12.85
N ALA A 312 -18.05 6.89 13.94
CA ALA A 312 -18.46 8.02 14.76
C ALA A 312 -17.25 8.76 15.36
N GLN A 313 -16.26 8.03 15.87
CA GLN A 313 -15.04 8.60 16.44
C GLN A 313 -14.16 9.26 15.36
N VAL A 314 -14.02 8.63 14.18
CA VAL A 314 -13.28 9.24 13.06
C VAL A 314 -13.98 10.52 12.59
N LEU A 315 -15.31 10.52 12.48
CA LEU A 315 -16.07 11.72 12.13
C LEU A 315 -15.89 12.85 13.14
N LEU A 316 -15.84 12.55 14.45
CA LEU A 316 -15.53 13.55 15.48
C LEU A 316 -14.12 14.12 15.31
N ALA A 317 -13.13 13.28 15.00
CA ALA A 317 -11.78 13.74 14.67
C ALA A 317 -11.78 14.65 13.43
N LEU A 318 -12.50 14.27 12.36
CA LEU A 318 -12.60 15.07 11.14
C LEU A 318 -13.33 16.41 11.35
N VAL A 319 -14.33 16.47 12.24
CA VAL A 319 -14.91 17.74 12.68
C VAL A 319 -13.83 18.62 13.32
N LYS A 320 -13.01 18.04 14.21
CA LYS A 320 -11.95 18.81 14.87
C LYS A 320 -10.87 19.28 13.89
N LEU A 321 -10.46 18.43 12.96
CA LEU A 321 -9.48 18.82 11.93
C LEU A 321 -10.02 19.95 11.05
N LYS A 322 -11.31 19.90 10.70
CA LYS A 322 -11.97 20.99 9.97
C LYS A 322 -11.98 22.30 10.76
N GLU A 323 -12.26 22.28 12.08
CA GLU A 323 -12.17 23.48 12.93
C GLU A 323 -10.76 24.09 12.92
N LEU A 324 -9.74 23.24 12.86
CA LEU A 324 -8.34 23.64 12.79
C LEU A 324 -7.85 23.93 11.37
N SER A 325 -8.73 23.85 10.37
CA SER A 325 -8.38 24.00 8.95
C SER A 325 -7.28 23.04 8.48
N ILE A 326 -7.32 21.79 8.96
CA ILE A 326 -6.39 20.72 8.59
C ILE A 326 -7.11 19.67 7.74
N ILE A 327 -6.47 19.24 6.66
CA ILE A 327 -6.83 18.06 5.86
C ILE A 327 -5.84 16.96 6.25
N HIS A 328 -6.34 15.78 6.64
CA HIS A 328 -5.48 14.64 7.00
C HIS A 328 -4.72 14.10 5.79
N ALA A 329 -5.42 13.97 4.65
CA ALA A 329 -4.88 13.62 3.34
C ALA A 329 -4.20 12.23 3.22
N ASP A 330 -4.18 11.41 4.28
CA ASP A 330 -3.82 9.98 4.20
C ASP A 330 -4.64 9.07 5.15
N LEU A 331 -5.97 9.25 5.17
CA LEU A 331 -6.84 8.41 6.00
C LEU A 331 -6.97 6.99 5.40
N LYS A 332 -6.60 5.98 6.18
CA LYS A 332 -6.60 4.55 5.83
C LYS A 332 -6.59 3.69 7.11
N PRO A 333 -6.88 2.37 7.05
CA PRO A 333 -6.93 1.51 8.24
C PRO A 333 -5.61 1.49 9.04
N GLU A 334 -4.46 1.64 8.39
CA GLU A 334 -3.14 1.75 9.04
C GLU A 334 -3.00 3.02 9.89
N ASN A 335 -3.73 4.09 9.56
CA ASN A 335 -3.68 5.39 10.24
C ASN A 335 -4.86 5.61 11.21
N ILE A 336 -5.63 4.56 11.51
CA ILE A 336 -6.66 4.55 12.55
C ILE A 336 -6.24 3.51 13.58
N MET A 337 -5.85 3.96 14.78
CA MET A 337 -5.30 3.10 15.82
C MET A 337 -6.26 2.88 16.98
N LEU A 338 -6.38 1.64 17.41
CA LEU A 338 -7.02 1.23 18.65
C LEU A 338 -6.19 1.70 19.85
N VAL A 339 -6.86 2.34 20.81
CA VAL A 339 -6.23 2.83 22.05
C VAL A 339 -5.92 1.66 22.96
N ASP A 340 -6.95 0.90 23.34
CA ASP A 340 -6.84 -0.31 24.13
C ASP A 340 -8.10 -1.15 23.91
N HIS A 341 -8.04 -2.11 22.99
CA HIS A 341 -9.19 -2.89 22.57
C HIS A 341 -9.75 -3.78 23.68
N ALA A 342 -8.91 -4.22 24.63
CA ALA A 342 -9.33 -5.08 25.72
C ALA A 342 -10.13 -4.32 26.79
N ARG A 343 -9.72 -3.09 27.12
CA ARG A 343 -10.39 -2.25 28.13
C ARG A 343 -11.46 -1.34 27.53
N TYR A 344 -11.25 -0.86 26.30
CA TYR A 344 -12.14 0.06 25.59
C TYR A 344 -12.35 -0.43 24.15
N PRO A 345 -13.21 -1.44 23.94
CA PRO A 345 -13.44 -2.04 22.63
C PRO A 345 -13.69 -0.99 21.55
N PHE A 346 -12.90 -1.06 20.48
CA PHE A 346 -12.99 -0.17 19.32
C PHE A 346 -12.86 1.33 19.63
N ARG A 347 -12.28 1.73 20.76
CA ARG A 347 -11.86 3.12 20.98
C ARG A 347 -10.66 3.42 20.10
N ILE A 348 -10.77 4.45 19.25
CA ILE A 348 -9.74 4.80 18.26
C ILE A 348 -9.17 6.20 18.45
N LYS A 349 -7.99 6.40 17.86
CA LYS A 349 -7.40 7.70 17.54
C LYS A 349 -6.83 7.71 16.12
N LEU A 350 -6.94 8.84 15.43
CA LEU A 350 -6.26 9.10 14.17
C LEU A 350 -4.78 9.39 14.41
N VAL A 351 -3.93 8.82 13.56
CA VAL A 351 -2.47 8.95 13.62
C VAL A 351 -1.89 9.35 12.26
N ASP A 352 -0.62 9.73 12.27
CA ASP A 352 0.20 10.04 11.09
C ASP A 352 -0.25 11.27 10.27
N PHE A 353 0.19 12.44 10.72
CA PHE A 353 -0.06 13.73 10.07
C PHE A 353 1.06 14.15 9.11
N GLY A 354 1.95 13.23 8.72
CA GLY A 354 3.07 13.52 7.82
C GLY A 354 2.66 13.94 6.40
N SER A 355 1.43 13.60 5.98
CA SER A 355 0.84 14.03 4.70
C SER A 355 -0.22 15.13 4.85
N ALA A 356 -0.47 15.59 6.08
CA ALA A 356 -1.55 16.54 6.35
C ALA A 356 -1.22 17.92 5.77
N ILE A 357 -2.27 18.69 5.45
CA ILE A 357 -2.17 19.97 4.75
C ILE A 357 -3.04 21.00 5.46
N LEU A 358 -2.52 22.20 5.68
CA LEU A 358 -3.32 23.33 6.12
C LEU A 358 -4.18 23.82 4.95
N LEU A 359 -5.49 23.96 5.14
CA LEU A 359 -6.43 24.39 4.10
C LEU A 359 -6.02 25.70 3.40
N PRO A 360 -5.48 26.73 4.09
CA PRO A 360 -4.94 27.92 3.43
C PRO A 360 -3.80 27.66 2.43
N GLU A 361 -3.08 26.56 2.57
CA GLU A 361 -1.94 26.20 1.70
C GLU A 361 -2.38 25.43 0.45
N VAL A 362 -3.64 24.95 0.40
CA VAL A 362 -4.17 24.16 -0.73
C VAL A 362 -4.10 24.93 -2.05
N CYS A 363 -4.29 26.25 -2.05
CA CYS A 363 -4.21 27.07 -3.26
C CYS A 363 -2.80 27.13 -3.87
N HIS A 364 -1.77 26.76 -3.11
CA HIS A 364 -0.37 26.73 -3.54
C HIS A 364 0.08 25.34 -4.04
N VAL A 365 -0.76 24.31 -3.88
CA VAL A 365 -0.43 22.94 -4.31
C VAL A 365 -0.79 22.77 -5.79
N GLN A 366 0.22 22.83 -6.65
CA GLN A 366 0.07 22.47 -8.06
C GLN A 366 0.06 20.95 -8.21
N GLU A 367 -0.98 20.41 -8.85
CA GLU A 367 -1.17 18.97 -9.12
C GLU A 367 -0.95 18.05 -7.90
N PRO A 368 -1.81 18.12 -6.87
CA PRO A 368 -1.63 17.35 -5.64
C PRO A 368 -1.58 15.84 -5.92
N TYR A 369 -0.49 15.18 -5.50
CA TYR A 369 -0.39 13.72 -5.41
C TYR A 369 -0.45 13.31 -3.94
N ILE A 370 -1.66 13.27 -3.40
CA ILE A 370 -1.95 13.00 -1.98
C ILE A 370 -2.86 11.77 -1.84
N GLN A 371 -3.02 11.28 -0.61
CA GLN A 371 -3.76 10.06 -0.26
C GLN A 371 -3.15 8.77 -0.80
N THR A 372 -3.16 7.73 0.01
CA THR A 372 -2.94 6.36 -0.44
C THR A 372 -4.00 5.96 -1.49
N ARG A 373 -3.56 5.38 -2.61
CA ARG A 373 -4.36 5.24 -3.85
C ARG A 373 -5.75 4.61 -3.65
N PHE A 374 -5.86 3.57 -2.81
CA PHE A 374 -7.14 2.85 -2.62
C PHE A 374 -8.23 3.74 -1.97
N TYR A 375 -7.80 4.75 -1.23
CA TYR A 375 -8.65 5.68 -0.49
C TYR A 375 -8.65 7.08 -1.12
N ARG A 376 -8.06 7.24 -2.31
CA ARG A 376 -7.89 8.52 -2.98
C ARG A 376 -9.18 9.02 -3.59
N ALA A 377 -9.51 10.28 -3.35
CA ALA A 377 -10.73 10.91 -3.80
C ALA A 377 -10.72 11.22 -5.31
N PRO A 378 -11.90 11.25 -5.98
CA PRO A 378 -12.01 11.54 -7.39
C PRO A 378 -11.42 12.89 -7.80
N GLU A 379 -11.61 13.93 -6.98
CA GLU A 379 -11.06 15.26 -7.27
C GLU A 379 -9.52 15.26 -7.34
N ILE A 380 -8.85 14.41 -6.54
CA ILE A 380 -7.40 14.25 -6.60
C ILE A 380 -6.99 13.49 -7.86
N LEU A 381 -7.69 12.40 -8.19
CA LEU A 381 -7.44 11.62 -9.39
C LEU A 381 -7.66 12.43 -10.68
N LEU A 382 -8.72 13.24 -10.72
CA LEU A 382 -9.13 14.02 -11.88
C LEU A 382 -8.43 15.38 -11.97
N GLY A 383 -7.70 15.81 -10.94
CA GLY A 383 -7.08 17.14 -10.91
C GLY A 383 -8.11 18.26 -10.84
N LEU A 384 -9.10 18.11 -9.97
CA LEU A 384 -10.08 19.14 -9.60
C LEU A 384 -9.63 19.85 -8.32
N PRO A 385 -10.16 21.06 -8.04
CA PRO A 385 -10.03 21.67 -6.72
C PRO A 385 -10.52 20.73 -5.61
N PHE A 386 -9.83 20.71 -4.49
CA PHE A 386 -10.13 19.82 -3.37
C PHE A 386 -10.21 20.58 -2.05
N CYS A 387 -10.80 19.95 -1.04
CA CYS A 387 -10.97 20.46 0.31
C CYS A 387 -10.91 19.31 1.33
N GLU A 388 -11.26 19.56 2.60
CA GLU A 388 -11.23 18.55 3.66
C GLU A 388 -12.12 17.32 3.39
N LYS A 389 -13.06 17.42 2.45
CA LYS A 389 -13.94 16.32 2.05
C LYS A 389 -13.22 15.18 1.31
N VAL A 390 -11.95 15.32 0.95
CA VAL A 390 -11.13 14.19 0.50
C VAL A 390 -11.02 13.12 1.58
N ASP A 391 -10.96 13.51 2.86
CA ASP A 391 -10.90 12.58 4.00
C ASP A 391 -12.23 11.85 4.22
N ILE A 392 -13.37 12.51 3.89
CA ILE A 392 -14.68 11.86 3.92
C ILE A 392 -14.79 10.76 2.87
N TRP A 393 -14.22 10.97 1.68
CA TRP A 393 -14.13 9.92 0.67
C TRP A 393 -13.32 8.74 1.18
N SER A 394 -12.12 9.00 1.73
CA SER A 394 -11.27 7.96 2.31
C SER A 394 -11.98 7.17 3.41
N LEU A 395 -12.73 7.84 4.29
CA LEU A 395 -13.53 7.20 5.33
C LEU A 395 -14.61 6.28 4.74
N GLY A 396 -15.27 6.70 3.66
CA GLY A 396 -16.24 5.86 2.95
C GLY A 396 -15.62 4.56 2.42
N CYS A 397 -14.40 4.64 1.87
CA CYS A 397 -13.62 3.47 1.45
C CYS A 397 -13.24 2.58 2.64
N VAL A 398 -12.78 3.16 3.76
CA VAL A 398 -12.46 2.42 4.99
C VAL A 398 -13.68 1.69 5.53
N MET A 399 -14.84 2.34 5.60
CA MET A 399 -16.08 1.71 6.07
C MET A 399 -16.45 0.48 5.22
N ALA A 400 -16.35 0.60 3.89
CA ALA A 400 -16.61 -0.52 3.00
C ALA A 400 -15.57 -1.64 3.19
N GLU A 401 -14.29 -1.32 3.36
CA GLU A 401 -13.23 -2.29 3.60
C GLU A 401 -13.41 -3.06 4.92
N LEU A 402 -13.82 -2.39 6.00
CA LEU A 402 -14.13 -3.04 7.28
C LEU A 402 -15.32 -4.02 7.16
N HIS A 403 -16.30 -3.69 6.32
CA HIS A 403 -17.47 -4.54 6.07
C HIS A 403 -17.19 -5.70 5.12
N LEU A 404 -16.26 -5.52 4.18
CA LEU A 404 -15.92 -6.55 3.18
C LEU A 404 -14.79 -7.47 3.63
N GLY A 405 -13.87 -6.98 4.47
CA GLY A 405 -12.58 -7.62 4.71
C GLY A 405 -11.54 -7.34 3.62
N TRP A 406 -11.92 -6.62 2.56
CA TRP A 406 -11.07 -6.34 1.41
C TRP A 406 -11.28 -4.91 0.91
N PRO A 407 -10.23 -4.21 0.39
CA PRO A 407 -10.39 -2.85 -0.11
C PRO A 407 -11.44 -2.75 -1.22
N LEU A 408 -12.29 -1.72 -1.15
CA LEU A 408 -13.36 -1.50 -2.14
C LEU A 408 -12.80 -1.21 -3.54
N TYR A 409 -11.73 -0.41 -3.62
CA TYR A 409 -11.10 0.00 -4.86
C TYR A 409 -9.56 -0.21 -4.82
N PRO A 410 -9.07 -1.45 -5.04
CA PRO A 410 -7.65 -1.80 -4.99
C PRO A 410 -6.95 -1.57 -6.34
N GLY A 411 -7.04 -0.36 -6.90
CA GLY A 411 -6.47 -0.04 -8.22
C GLY A 411 -4.92 -0.08 -8.22
N ASN A 412 -4.32 -0.69 -9.24
CA ASN A 412 -2.88 -0.77 -9.39
C ASN A 412 -2.24 0.58 -9.80
N ASP A 413 -2.99 1.39 -10.54
CA ASP A 413 -2.63 2.73 -10.98
C ASP A 413 -3.88 3.63 -10.94
N GLU A 414 -3.72 4.94 -11.22
CA GLU A 414 -4.83 5.90 -11.17
C GLU A 414 -5.93 5.59 -12.19
N TYR A 415 -5.57 4.98 -13.33
CA TYR A 415 -6.54 4.62 -14.36
C TYR A 415 -7.42 3.45 -13.90
N GLU A 416 -6.81 2.38 -13.38
CA GLU A 416 -7.56 1.25 -12.82
C GLU A 416 -8.40 1.68 -11.61
N GLN A 417 -7.89 2.60 -10.77
CA GLN A 417 -8.65 3.21 -9.68
C GLN A 417 -9.91 3.90 -10.18
N ILE A 418 -9.81 4.77 -11.19
CA ILE A 418 -10.96 5.43 -11.82
C ILE A 418 -11.92 4.43 -12.46
N CYS A 419 -11.41 3.37 -13.12
CA CYS A 419 -12.25 2.32 -13.68
C CYS A 419 -13.08 1.61 -12.61
N TYR A 420 -12.48 1.27 -11.46
CA TYR A 420 -13.18 0.63 -10.35
C TYR A 420 -14.25 1.55 -9.76
N ILE A 421 -13.94 2.83 -9.54
CA ILE A 421 -14.92 3.81 -9.07
C ILE A 421 -16.10 3.92 -10.07
N CYS A 422 -15.82 4.09 -11.37
CA CYS A 422 -16.85 4.19 -12.39
C CYS A 422 -17.70 2.93 -12.51
N SER A 423 -17.13 1.75 -12.27
CA SER A 423 -17.88 0.49 -12.36
C SER A 423 -18.96 0.35 -11.29
N THR A 424 -18.83 1.07 -10.16
CA THR A 424 -19.77 1.00 -9.04
C THR A 424 -20.62 2.27 -8.90
N LEU A 425 -20.10 3.43 -9.30
CA LEU A 425 -20.80 4.72 -9.21
C LEU A 425 -21.38 5.22 -10.54
N GLY A 426 -21.06 4.55 -11.65
CA GLY A 426 -21.24 5.13 -12.99
C GLY A 426 -20.25 6.25 -13.29
N LEU A 427 -20.37 6.83 -14.48
CA LEU A 427 -19.52 7.95 -14.91
C LEU A 427 -19.86 9.23 -14.12
N PRO A 428 -18.87 10.08 -13.82
CA PRO A 428 -19.15 11.41 -13.29
C PRO A 428 -19.94 12.26 -14.30
N ARG A 429 -20.66 13.27 -13.79
CA ARG A 429 -21.37 14.23 -14.65
C ARG A 429 -20.38 14.96 -15.57
N ALA A 430 -20.86 15.35 -16.75
CA ALA A 430 -20.00 15.93 -17.80
C ALA A 430 -19.33 17.23 -17.34
N GLU A 431 -20.00 18.02 -16.51
CA GLU A 431 -19.49 19.28 -15.94
C GLU A 431 -18.21 19.06 -15.14
N LEU A 432 -18.16 17.99 -14.32
CA LEU A 432 -16.94 17.62 -13.58
C LEU A 432 -15.81 17.25 -14.52
N LEU A 433 -16.10 16.49 -15.58
CA LEU A 433 -15.11 16.11 -16.58
C LEU A 433 -14.61 17.30 -17.40
N TYR A 434 -15.44 18.31 -17.65
CA TYR A 434 -15.01 19.54 -18.32
C TYR A 434 -14.10 20.41 -17.44
N ALA A 435 -14.36 20.45 -16.13
CA ALA A 435 -13.53 21.20 -15.18
C ALA A 435 -12.20 20.50 -14.82
N ALA A 436 -12.17 19.17 -14.91
CA ALA A 436 -11.03 18.36 -14.48
C ALA A 436 -9.82 18.44 -15.42
N GLN A 437 -8.65 18.71 -14.85
CA GLN A 437 -7.39 18.86 -15.58
C GLN A 437 -6.90 17.53 -16.19
N LYS A 438 -7.14 16.41 -15.49
CA LYS A 438 -6.68 15.06 -15.88
C LYS A 438 -7.74 14.24 -16.61
N THR A 439 -8.87 14.83 -17.03
CA THR A 439 -9.96 14.10 -17.72
C THR A 439 -9.46 13.29 -18.91
N ARG A 440 -8.58 13.87 -19.73
CA ARG A 440 -8.04 13.21 -20.93
C ARG A 440 -7.10 12.05 -20.59
N SER A 441 -6.68 11.86 -19.35
CA SER A 441 -5.90 10.69 -18.93
C SER A 441 -6.77 9.43 -18.88
N PHE A 442 -8.05 9.58 -18.49
CA PHE A 442 -8.94 8.46 -18.19
C PHE A 442 -10.12 8.32 -19.16
N PHE A 443 -10.62 9.44 -19.69
CA PHE A 443 -11.82 9.50 -20.52
C PHE A 443 -11.51 9.97 -21.94
N GLN A 444 -12.36 9.59 -22.87
CA GLN A 444 -12.38 10.08 -24.24
C GLN A 444 -13.79 10.47 -24.65
N ARG A 445 -13.93 11.40 -25.60
CA ARG A 445 -15.23 11.71 -26.20
C ARG A 445 -15.54 10.71 -27.30
N VAL A 446 -16.77 10.22 -27.34
CA VAL A 446 -17.27 9.44 -28.48
C VAL A 446 -17.45 10.38 -29.67
N PRO A 447 -16.96 10.02 -30.87
CA PRO A 447 -17.28 10.75 -32.10
C PRO A 447 -18.74 10.45 -32.50
N CYS A 448 -19.69 11.05 -31.78
CA CYS A 448 -21.11 11.10 -32.11
C CYS A 448 -21.59 12.56 -31.99
N SER A 449 -22.75 12.86 -32.57
CA SER A 449 -23.30 14.23 -32.62
C SER A 449 -23.55 14.88 -31.24
N SER A 450 -23.68 14.10 -30.18
CA SER A 450 -23.81 14.58 -28.78
C SER A 450 -22.49 14.68 -28.03
N GLY A 451 -21.42 14.07 -28.54
CA GLY A 451 -20.06 14.14 -27.99
C GLY A 451 -19.91 13.75 -26.53
N THR A 452 -20.55 12.64 -26.14
CA THR A 452 -20.58 12.08 -24.78
C THR A 452 -19.22 11.56 -24.33
N TRP A 453 -18.96 11.63 -23.03
CA TRP A 453 -17.77 11.06 -22.41
C TRP A 453 -17.91 9.55 -22.20
N GLN A 454 -16.82 8.82 -22.42
CA GLN A 454 -16.69 7.41 -22.07
C GLN A 454 -15.31 7.15 -21.46
N LEU A 455 -15.20 6.11 -20.62
CA LEU A 455 -13.90 5.60 -20.21
C LEU A 455 -13.10 5.22 -21.46
N LYS A 456 -11.81 5.53 -21.45
CA LYS A 456 -10.92 4.97 -22.46
C LYS A 456 -10.98 3.44 -22.37
N PRO A 457 -10.82 2.71 -23.47
CA PRO A 457 -10.58 1.29 -23.37
C PRO A 457 -9.23 1.09 -22.65
N PRO A 458 -9.06 -0.01 -21.89
CA PRO A 458 -7.75 -0.42 -21.41
C PRO A 458 -6.78 -0.37 -22.59
N ARG A 459 -5.63 0.29 -22.44
CA ARG A 459 -4.62 0.34 -23.52
C ARG A 459 -4.38 -1.10 -23.97
N LYS A 460 -4.49 -1.38 -25.29
CA LYS A 460 -4.35 -2.72 -25.93
C LYS A 460 -2.93 -3.33 -25.79
N VAL A 461 -2.21 -3.09 -24.71
CA VAL A 461 -0.87 -3.62 -24.46
C VAL A 461 -0.97 -4.76 -23.45
N MET A 462 -1.11 -5.97 -23.99
CA MET A 462 -0.59 -7.28 -23.51
C MET A 462 -0.58 -7.68 -22.02
N ALA A 463 -1.23 -6.98 -21.10
CA ALA A 463 -1.52 -7.50 -19.77
C ALA A 463 -3.03 -7.60 -19.58
N LYS A 464 -3.55 -8.80 -19.28
CA LYS A 464 -4.84 -8.91 -18.61
C LYS A 464 -4.79 -7.97 -17.40
N THR A 465 -5.65 -6.94 -17.36
CA THR A 465 -6.01 -6.29 -16.09
C THR A 465 -6.46 -7.40 -15.17
N MET A 466 -5.58 -7.84 -14.27
CA MET A 466 -5.97 -8.75 -13.22
C MET A 466 -6.95 -7.99 -12.37
N GLU A 467 -8.20 -8.42 -12.38
CA GLU A 467 -9.14 -8.01 -11.37
C GLU A 467 -8.53 -8.29 -9.98
N ARG A 468 -8.45 -7.23 -9.17
CA ARG A 468 -7.89 -7.25 -7.81
C ARG A 468 -8.97 -7.12 -6.75
N ARG A 469 -10.20 -6.80 -7.14
CA ARG A 469 -11.34 -6.79 -6.23
C ARG A 469 -11.77 -8.22 -5.97
N GLU A 470 -11.94 -8.54 -4.70
CA GLU A 470 -12.65 -9.75 -4.29
C GLU A 470 -14.15 -9.65 -4.60
N HIS A 471 -14.70 -8.43 -4.48
CA HIS A 471 -16.09 -8.13 -4.78
C HIS A 471 -16.23 -7.12 -5.91
N ILE A 472 -16.92 -7.50 -6.98
CA ILE A 472 -17.20 -6.62 -8.12
C ILE A 472 -18.66 -6.17 -8.02
N PHE A 473 -18.85 -4.89 -7.70
CA PHE A 473 -20.17 -4.29 -7.58
C PHE A 473 -20.47 -3.36 -8.76
N SER A 474 -21.67 -3.49 -9.32
CA SER A 474 -22.25 -2.54 -10.26
C SER A 474 -22.94 -1.37 -9.57
N SER A 475 -23.27 -1.51 -8.27
CA SER A 475 -23.78 -0.43 -7.41
C SER A 475 -23.33 -0.63 -5.96
N LEU A 476 -23.12 0.47 -5.23
CA LEU A 476 -22.88 0.43 -3.78
C LEU A 476 -24.04 -0.20 -3.00
N ASP A 477 -25.27 -0.25 -3.55
CA ASP A 477 -26.41 -0.91 -2.90
C ASP A 477 -26.14 -2.40 -2.60
N GLN A 478 -25.24 -3.03 -3.37
CA GLN A 478 -24.88 -4.43 -3.19
C GLN A 478 -24.09 -4.68 -1.89
N LEU A 479 -23.54 -3.63 -1.26
CA LEU A 479 -22.96 -3.73 0.08
C LEU A 479 -24.00 -4.14 1.16
N ALA A 480 -25.29 -3.89 0.91
CA ALA A 480 -26.35 -4.21 1.86
C ALA A 480 -26.74 -5.70 1.87
N VAL A 481 -26.26 -6.48 0.90
CA VAL A 481 -26.60 -7.90 0.75
C VAL A 481 -25.39 -8.82 0.76
N VAL A 482 -24.17 -8.28 0.63
CA VAL A 482 -22.93 -9.05 0.76
C VAL A 482 -22.77 -9.54 2.20
N ASN A 483 -22.31 -10.78 2.37
CA ASN A 483 -22.14 -11.43 3.67
C ASN A 483 -23.44 -11.59 4.50
N VAL A 484 -24.62 -11.42 3.87
CA VAL A 484 -25.93 -11.65 4.50
C VAL A 484 -26.46 -13.02 4.11
N CYS A 485 -26.71 -13.88 5.10
CA CYS A 485 -27.37 -15.17 4.86
C CYS A 485 -28.88 -14.96 4.65
N PRO A 486 -29.48 -15.46 3.55
CA PRO A 486 -30.92 -15.44 3.35
C PRO A 486 -31.61 -16.29 4.43
N MET A 487 -32.48 -15.65 5.21
CA MET A 487 -33.31 -16.32 6.23
C MET A 487 -34.77 -16.13 5.85
N PRO A 488 -35.57 -17.20 5.70
CA PRO A 488 -36.97 -17.11 5.28
C PRO A 488 -37.85 -16.31 6.25
N ASP A 489 -37.53 -16.36 7.54
CA ASP A 489 -38.24 -15.65 8.61
C ASP A 489 -37.21 -15.10 9.62
N PRO A 490 -36.62 -13.93 9.35
CA PRO A 490 -35.64 -13.32 10.25
C PRO A 490 -36.33 -12.81 11.51
N ASP A 491 -35.74 -13.11 12.68
CA ASP A 491 -36.19 -12.54 13.94
C ASP A 491 -35.91 -11.02 14.02
N GLN A 492 -36.36 -10.39 15.11
CA GLN A 492 -36.17 -8.95 15.32
C GLN A 492 -34.69 -8.54 15.42
N GLU A 493 -33.81 -9.43 15.92
CA GLU A 493 -32.37 -9.15 16.01
C GLU A 493 -31.73 -9.07 14.63
N GLU A 494 -32.08 -10.00 13.75
CA GLU A 494 -31.58 -10.02 12.37
C GLU A 494 -32.17 -8.88 11.54
N LEU A 495 -33.45 -8.54 11.74
CA LEU A 495 -34.07 -7.36 11.12
C LEU A 495 -33.40 -6.06 11.57
N ALA A 496 -33.04 -5.93 12.85
CA ALA A 496 -32.31 -4.78 13.37
C ALA A 496 -30.93 -4.64 12.68
N LYS A 497 -30.15 -5.74 12.60
CA LYS A 497 -28.85 -5.77 11.90
C LYS A 497 -28.98 -5.35 10.44
N ARG A 498 -30.00 -5.84 9.72
CA ARG A 498 -30.24 -5.52 8.30
C ARG A 498 -30.67 -4.07 8.10
N CYS A 499 -31.55 -3.56 8.96
CA CYS A 499 -31.94 -2.14 8.97
C CYS A 499 -30.70 -1.26 9.13
N ASP A 500 -29.83 -1.63 10.07
CA ASP A 500 -28.65 -0.86 10.38
C ASP A 500 -27.57 -0.93 9.29
N LEU A 501 -27.36 -2.11 8.70
CA LEU A 501 -26.52 -2.29 7.51
C LEU A 501 -27.00 -1.42 6.36
N TYR A 502 -28.31 -1.39 6.10
CA TYR A 502 -28.87 -0.53 5.06
C TYR A 502 -28.60 0.96 5.31
N ARG A 503 -28.68 1.41 6.58
CA ARG A 503 -28.30 2.77 6.96
C ARG A 503 -26.81 3.04 6.79
N MET A 504 -25.94 2.06 7.08
CA MET A 504 -24.51 2.18 6.83
C MET A 504 -24.22 2.42 5.34
N VAL A 505 -24.85 1.64 4.47
CA VAL A 505 -24.66 1.73 3.01
C VAL A 505 -25.14 3.07 2.48
N GLU A 506 -26.26 3.60 2.97
CA GLU A 506 -26.71 4.95 2.63
C GLU A 506 -25.71 6.04 3.06
N LEU A 507 -25.05 5.89 4.21
CA LEU A 507 -23.98 6.80 4.61
C LEU A 507 -22.77 6.69 3.67
N VAL A 508 -22.33 5.46 3.36
CA VAL A 508 -21.22 5.19 2.43
C VAL A 508 -21.50 5.83 1.07
N LYS A 509 -22.72 5.74 0.54
CA LYS A 509 -23.11 6.40 -0.73
C LYS A 509 -22.96 7.93 -0.67
N ARG A 510 -23.34 8.55 0.44
CA ARG A 510 -23.17 10.01 0.65
C ARG A 510 -21.71 10.43 0.84
N MET A 511 -20.86 9.53 1.36
CA MET A 511 -19.41 9.74 1.47
C MET A 511 -18.70 9.54 0.12
N LEU A 512 -19.11 8.54 -0.65
CA LEU A 512 -18.57 8.18 -1.97
C LEU A 512 -19.32 8.90 -3.11
N THR A 513 -19.64 10.17 -2.91
CA THR A 513 -20.22 11.03 -3.95
C THR A 513 -19.11 11.66 -4.80
N TRP A 514 -19.28 11.61 -6.14
CA TRP A 514 -18.31 12.14 -7.12
C TRP A 514 -17.95 13.61 -6.87
N ASP A 515 -18.98 14.47 -6.80
CA ASP A 515 -18.80 15.90 -6.57
C ASP A 515 -18.52 16.17 -5.09
N SER A 516 -17.35 16.75 -4.78
CA SER A 516 -16.99 17.12 -3.41
C SER A 516 -17.93 18.18 -2.83
N HIS A 517 -18.57 19.02 -3.65
CA HIS A 517 -19.55 20.00 -3.17
C HIS A 517 -20.82 19.32 -2.64
N GLU A 518 -21.31 18.28 -3.31
CA GLU A 518 -22.48 17.48 -2.91
C GLU A 518 -22.15 16.45 -1.81
N ARG A 519 -20.87 16.07 -1.65
CA ARG A 519 -20.43 15.09 -0.66
C ARG A 519 -20.72 15.55 0.78
N ILE A 520 -21.19 14.61 1.59
CA ILE A 520 -21.57 14.86 3.00
C ILE A 520 -20.40 15.43 3.80
N THR A 521 -20.68 16.38 4.69
CA THR A 521 -19.68 16.93 5.62
C THR A 521 -19.55 16.06 6.87
N PRO A 522 -18.41 16.11 7.60
CA PRO A 522 -18.26 15.38 8.86
C PRO A 522 -19.42 15.63 9.85
N SER A 523 -19.78 16.90 10.06
CA SER A 523 -20.87 17.28 10.98
C SER A 523 -22.25 16.79 10.52
N ALA A 524 -22.50 16.72 9.21
CA ALA A 524 -23.74 16.17 8.69
C ALA A 524 -23.78 14.63 8.79
N ALA A 525 -22.64 13.97 8.60
CA ALA A 525 -22.50 12.52 8.74
C ALA A 525 -22.73 12.06 10.20
N LEU A 526 -22.30 12.84 11.20
CA LEU A 526 -22.61 12.56 12.61
C LEU A 526 -24.12 12.56 12.93
N ARG A 527 -24.91 13.31 12.17
CA ARG A 527 -26.38 13.34 12.29
C ARG A 527 -27.08 12.32 11.40
N HIS A 528 -26.34 11.51 10.63
CA HIS A 528 -26.94 10.52 9.74
C HIS A 528 -27.69 9.45 10.56
N PRO A 529 -28.81 8.88 10.04
CA PRO A 529 -29.56 7.82 10.73
C PRO A 529 -28.71 6.61 11.15
N PHE A 530 -27.64 6.31 10.40
CA PHE A 530 -26.68 5.28 10.76
C PHE A 530 -25.93 5.59 12.07
N ILE A 531 -25.42 6.81 12.22
CA ILE A 531 -24.65 7.20 13.40
C ILE A 531 -25.58 7.44 14.58
N SER A 532 -26.65 8.21 14.37
CA SER A 532 -27.65 8.54 15.40
C SER A 532 -28.51 7.35 15.86
N MET A 533 -28.53 6.26 15.08
CA MET A 533 -29.36 5.08 15.29
C MET A 533 -30.86 5.37 15.40
N GLN A 534 -31.34 6.49 14.83
CA GLN A 534 -32.73 6.94 15.00
C GLN A 534 -33.76 5.90 14.51
N GLU A 535 -33.51 5.29 13.35
CA GLU A 535 -34.41 4.28 12.77
C GLU A 535 -34.32 2.93 13.51
N VAL A 536 -33.11 2.50 13.89
CA VAL A 536 -32.93 1.27 14.66
C VAL A 536 -33.60 1.39 16.03
N LYS A 537 -33.49 2.57 16.67
CA LYS A 537 -34.23 2.88 17.89
C LYS A 537 -35.74 2.77 17.66
N ALA A 538 -36.27 3.48 16.68
CA ALA A 538 -37.72 3.58 16.47
C ALA A 538 -38.39 2.21 16.26
N SER A 539 -37.71 1.27 15.59
CA SER A 539 -38.29 -0.02 15.21
C SER A 539 -37.79 -1.20 16.04
N PHE A 540 -36.61 -1.10 16.67
CA PHE A 540 -35.89 -2.22 17.27
C PHE A 540 -35.30 -1.91 18.66
N GLU A 541 -35.85 -0.93 19.39
CA GLU A 541 -35.34 -0.54 20.74
C GLU A 541 -35.23 -1.70 21.74
N ALA A 542 -36.13 -2.68 21.65
CA ALA A 542 -36.15 -3.84 22.53
C ALA A 542 -35.08 -4.91 22.21
N THR A 543 -34.36 -4.79 21.09
CA THR A 543 -33.36 -5.78 20.66
C THR A 543 -32.06 -5.65 21.43
N GLN A 544 -31.40 -6.79 21.67
CA GLN A 544 -30.05 -6.82 22.22
C GLN A 544 -29.06 -6.12 21.29
N TYR A 545 -29.25 -6.24 19.97
CA TYR A 545 -28.44 -5.54 18.99
C TYR A 545 -28.43 -4.02 19.20
N TYR A 546 -29.60 -3.40 19.43
CA TYR A 546 -29.70 -1.97 19.71
C TYR A 546 -29.02 -1.58 21.02
N GLN A 547 -29.25 -2.36 22.09
CA GLN A 547 -28.65 -2.12 23.40
C GLN A 547 -27.11 -2.17 23.34
N LEU A 548 -26.55 -3.22 22.71
CA LEU A 548 -25.10 -3.36 22.51
C LEU A 548 -24.53 -2.23 21.64
N SER A 549 -25.27 -1.79 20.62
CA SER A 549 -24.85 -0.67 19.76
C SER A 549 -24.79 0.66 20.53
N GLN A 550 -25.72 0.90 21.46
CA GLN A 550 -25.64 2.04 22.36
C GLN A 550 -24.47 1.93 23.35
N GLU A 551 -24.26 0.75 23.93
CA GLU A 551 -23.17 0.50 24.88
C GLU A 551 -21.81 0.73 24.22
N ASP A 552 -21.60 0.23 23.01
CA ASP A 552 -20.37 0.44 22.25
C ASP A 552 -20.08 1.94 22.06
N LEU A 553 -21.09 2.72 21.65
CA LEU A 553 -20.94 4.18 21.51
C LEU A 553 -20.66 4.86 22.86
N ARG A 554 -21.38 4.48 23.93
CA ARG A 554 -21.16 5.05 25.27
C ARG A 554 -19.78 4.70 25.83
N ALA A 555 -19.28 3.49 25.60
CA ALA A 555 -17.96 3.05 26.09
C ALA A 555 -16.81 3.87 25.49
N THR A 556 -17.01 4.44 24.29
CA THR A 556 -16.05 5.39 23.69
C THR A 556 -16.12 6.80 24.30
N CYS A 557 -17.21 7.12 25.01
CA CYS A 557 -17.46 8.41 25.66
C CYS A 557 -17.01 8.39 27.13
N LYS A 558 -15.77 8.79 27.41
CA LYS A 558 -15.46 9.29 28.77
C LYS A 558 -15.90 10.74 28.99
N ASP A 559 -16.26 11.47 27.93
CA ASP A 559 -16.43 12.93 27.98
C ASP A 559 -17.73 13.45 27.37
N SER A 560 -18.23 14.52 27.98
CA SER A 560 -19.56 15.14 27.83
C SER A 560 -19.94 15.68 26.43
N SER A 561 -19.04 15.64 25.45
CA SER A 561 -19.25 16.20 24.10
C SER A 561 -20.15 15.31 23.22
N ILE A 562 -20.04 13.99 23.35
CA ILE A 562 -20.80 13.04 22.52
C ILE A 562 -22.25 12.87 23.03
N ALA A 563 -22.48 13.06 24.33
CA ALA A 563 -23.82 13.00 24.93
C ALA A 563 -24.80 14.05 24.34
N LYS A 564 -24.29 15.16 23.78
CA LYS A 564 -25.12 16.17 23.11
C LYS A 564 -25.53 15.78 21.67
N ILE A 565 -24.84 14.81 21.06
CA ILE A 565 -25.07 14.38 19.68
C ILE A 565 -26.15 13.29 19.61
N PHE A 566 -26.38 12.56 20.71
CA PHE A 566 -27.33 11.45 20.79
C PHE A 566 -28.50 11.77 21.74
N PRO A 567 -29.71 12.11 21.25
CA PRO A 567 -30.86 12.32 22.11
C PRO A 567 -31.31 11.00 22.78
N GLY A 568 -31.15 10.91 24.10
CA GLY A 568 -31.50 9.74 24.92
C GLY A 568 -30.44 9.29 25.92
N THR A 569 -29.32 10.01 26.07
CA THR A 569 -28.26 9.74 27.05
C THR A 569 -28.56 10.29 28.45
N GLU A 570 -29.83 10.34 28.86
CA GLU A 570 -30.15 10.67 30.25
C GLU A 570 -29.75 9.50 31.16
N LYS A 571 -28.98 9.80 32.22
CA LYS A 571 -28.56 8.83 33.24
C LYS A 571 -29.80 8.23 33.91
N GLY A 572 -30.18 7.02 33.51
CA GLY A 572 -31.20 6.21 34.14
C GLY A 572 -30.63 4.87 34.64
N ALA A 573 -30.38 4.82 35.95
CA ALA A 573 -30.31 3.65 36.84
C ALA A 573 -29.58 2.36 36.37
N PHE A 574 -28.36 2.15 36.87
CA PHE A 574 -28.01 0.96 37.68
C PHE A 574 -26.74 1.28 38.48
N ILE A 575 -26.88 1.38 39.80
CA ILE A 575 -25.78 1.54 40.75
C ILE A 575 -25.56 0.17 41.41
N PRO A 576 -24.35 -0.40 41.40
CA PRO A 576 -23.89 -1.18 42.53
C PRO A 576 -23.23 -0.23 43.53
N ALA A 577 -23.69 -0.27 44.79
CA ALA A 577 -23.11 0.42 45.94
C ALA A 577 -21.59 0.14 46.02
N SER A 578 -20.69 1.02 46.50
CA SER A 578 -20.72 1.76 47.76
C SER A 578 -19.49 2.68 47.89
N GLN A 579 -19.67 3.84 48.56
CA GLN A 579 -18.67 4.68 49.30
C GLN A 579 -17.50 5.30 48.49
N GLY A 580 -17.19 6.60 48.52
CA GLY A 580 -17.73 7.77 49.23
C GLY A 580 -16.79 8.99 48.98
N GLY A 581 -17.39 10.18 48.87
CA GLY A 581 -16.75 11.48 49.19
C GLY A 581 -15.83 12.14 48.15
N ILE A 582 -16.28 13.25 47.55
CA ILE A 582 -15.95 14.64 47.95
C ILE A 582 -16.34 15.60 46.81
N GLN A 583 -17.15 16.60 47.18
CA GLN A 583 -17.61 17.73 46.38
C GLN A 583 -16.52 18.81 46.23
N LYS A 584 -16.54 19.54 45.10
CA LYS A 584 -16.62 21.02 44.97
C LYS A 584 -16.24 21.44 43.53
N ALA A 585 -17.17 22.06 42.79
CA ALA A 585 -17.34 23.51 42.59
C ALA A 585 -16.32 24.05 41.53
N THR A 586 -16.64 24.93 40.58
CA THR A 586 -17.61 26.04 40.54
C THR A 586 -17.79 26.49 39.08
N ALA A 587 -18.93 27.13 38.82
CA ALA A 587 -19.35 27.79 37.58
C ALA A 587 -18.79 29.22 37.41
N GLN A 588 -19.19 29.86 36.30
CA GLN A 588 -19.14 31.29 35.90
C GLN A 588 -18.09 31.60 34.81
N MET A 589 -18.35 32.40 33.77
CA MET A 589 -19.54 33.13 33.32
C MET A 589 -19.34 33.55 31.86
N ASP A 590 -20.45 33.71 31.14
CA ASP A 590 -20.59 34.27 29.79
C ASP A 590 -20.27 35.77 29.71
N GLY A 591 -20.02 36.28 28.49
CA GLY A 591 -20.42 37.65 28.15
C GLY A 591 -19.76 38.33 26.94
N LEU A 592 -20.53 38.40 25.85
CA LEU A 592 -20.63 39.52 24.86
C LEU A 592 -19.48 39.68 23.84
N SER A 593 -19.64 40.19 22.60
CA SER A 593 -20.72 40.36 21.61
C SER A 593 -20.12 41.18 20.45
N LEU A 594 -20.45 40.83 19.20
CA LEU A 594 -20.56 41.67 17.98
C LEU A 594 -19.39 42.57 17.49
N ALA A 595 -18.95 42.37 16.24
CA ALA A 595 -19.30 43.23 15.08
C ALA A 595 -18.32 43.05 13.88
N GLU A 596 -18.88 42.94 12.67
CA GLU A 596 -18.18 43.12 11.39
C GLU A 596 -17.85 44.62 11.12
N PRO A 597 -17.09 44.93 10.06
CA PRO A 597 -17.77 45.31 8.81
C PRO A 597 -17.10 44.84 7.50
N ALA A 598 -17.93 44.78 6.46
CA ALA A 598 -17.59 44.62 5.05
C ALA A 598 -16.97 45.88 4.42
N GLY A 599 -16.26 45.71 3.29
CA GLY A 599 -15.80 46.79 2.42
C GLY A 599 -15.08 46.29 1.17
N ASP A 600 -15.67 46.60 0.02
CA ASP A 600 -15.46 46.06 -1.33
C ASP A 600 -14.41 46.85 -2.17
N THR A 601 -14.01 46.29 -3.32
CA THR A 601 -13.59 46.93 -4.62
C THR A 601 -12.25 46.54 -5.30
N SER A 602 -12.42 45.80 -6.42
CA SER A 602 -11.90 45.99 -7.80
C SER A 602 -10.41 45.89 -8.18
N ASP A 603 -10.13 44.89 -9.04
CA ASP A 603 -9.43 44.89 -10.35
C ASP A 603 -8.12 45.68 -10.60
N LYS A 604 -7.08 44.96 -11.04
CA LYS A 604 -6.55 45.04 -12.44
C LYS A 604 -5.45 44.00 -12.72
N CYS A 605 -5.60 43.35 -13.87
CA CYS A 605 -4.70 42.38 -14.49
C CYS A 605 -3.73 43.07 -15.47
N GLN A 606 -2.47 42.62 -15.54
CA GLN A 606 -1.62 42.76 -16.73
C GLN A 606 -0.64 41.58 -16.84
N GLN A 607 -0.50 41.10 -18.08
CA GLN A 607 0.20 39.92 -18.56
C GLN A 607 1.70 40.16 -18.72
N ASP A 608 2.51 39.09 -18.65
CA ASP A 608 3.70 38.96 -19.49
C ASP A 608 3.98 37.50 -19.85
N VAL A 609 4.39 37.31 -21.11
CA VAL A 609 4.53 36.06 -21.87
C VAL A 609 6.02 35.77 -22.09
N CYS A 610 6.47 34.52 -21.89
CA CYS A 610 7.77 34.05 -22.40
C CYS A 610 7.66 32.67 -23.08
N GLN A 611 8.18 32.61 -24.31
CA GLN A 611 8.24 31.45 -25.22
C GLN A 611 9.43 30.54 -24.90
N ALA A 612 9.31 29.24 -25.18
CA ALA A 612 10.40 28.26 -25.12
C ALA A 612 10.59 27.53 -26.47
N LEU A 613 11.85 27.34 -26.86
CA LEU A 613 12.32 26.64 -28.08
C LEU A 613 12.87 25.23 -27.73
N SER A 614 12.68 24.28 -28.64
CA SER A 614 13.14 22.88 -28.56
C SER A 614 14.52 22.63 -29.21
N PRO A 615 15.19 21.50 -28.93
CA PRO A 615 16.19 20.93 -29.83
C PRO A 615 16.02 19.43 -30.18
N THR A 616 16.75 19.06 -31.24
CA THR A 616 16.64 17.90 -32.16
C THR A 616 17.47 16.65 -31.81
N HIS A 617 17.08 15.52 -32.43
CA HIS A 617 17.66 14.16 -32.42
C HIS A 617 19.00 13.96 -33.14
N CYS A 618 19.72 12.88 -32.79
CA CYS A 618 20.58 12.08 -33.69
C CYS A 618 20.62 10.60 -33.22
N GLY A 619 20.74 9.62 -34.13
CA GLY A 619 20.63 8.17 -33.85
C GLY A 619 21.74 7.31 -34.48
N SER A 620 21.68 5.98 -34.33
CA SER A 620 22.43 4.99 -35.13
C SER A 620 21.95 3.54 -34.97
N GLN A 621 22.03 2.77 -36.08
CA GLN A 621 21.56 1.40 -36.36
C GLN A 621 22.60 0.29 -36.01
N TYR A 622 22.17 -0.97 -35.82
CA TYR A 622 22.32 -2.12 -36.78
C TYR A 622 22.32 -3.55 -36.17
N CYS A 623 21.61 -4.44 -36.91
CA CYS A 623 21.80 -5.87 -37.25
C CYS A 623 21.89 -7.04 -36.23
N GLN A 624 21.13 -8.10 -36.58
CA GLN A 624 21.07 -9.45 -36.02
C GLN A 624 21.73 -10.48 -36.96
N HIS A 625 22.20 -11.61 -36.41
CA HIS A 625 22.24 -12.89 -37.11
C HIS A 625 21.93 -14.08 -36.17
N HIS A 626 21.23 -15.07 -36.71
CA HIS A 626 20.81 -16.34 -36.08
C HIS A 626 21.72 -17.50 -36.53
N TRP A 627 22.03 -18.46 -35.65
CA TRP A 627 21.84 -19.90 -35.92
C TRP A 627 22.03 -20.78 -34.67
N CYS A 628 21.52 -22.02 -34.74
CA CYS A 628 21.45 -23.04 -33.69
C CYS A 628 21.81 -24.41 -34.29
N PRO A 629 22.44 -25.35 -33.55
CA PRO A 629 21.87 -26.70 -33.47
C PRO A 629 22.02 -27.44 -32.11
N GLN A 630 21.26 -28.54 -32.02
CA GLN A 630 21.07 -29.64 -31.04
C GLN A 630 22.38 -30.35 -30.56
N MET A 631 22.55 -31.10 -29.44
CA MET A 631 21.71 -32.06 -28.67
C MET A 631 22.41 -32.54 -27.34
N GLU A 632 21.60 -32.97 -26.35
CA GLU A 632 21.73 -33.98 -25.23
C GLU A 632 22.73 -33.93 -24.02
N PRO A 633 22.34 -34.46 -22.82
CA PRO A 633 22.74 -33.92 -21.51
C PRO A 633 23.43 -34.90 -20.51
N THR A 634 24.06 -34.36 -19.45
CA THR A 634 24.57 -35.10 -18.27
C THR A 634 23.93 -34.66 -16.93
N LYS A 635 23.92 -35.56 -15.94
CA LYS A 635 23.09 -35.63 -14.70
C LYS A 635 23.47 -34.65 -13.56
N GLY A 636 22.50 -34.30 -12.69
CA GLY A 636 22.58 -33.39 -11.53
C GLY A 636 21.21 -32.78 -11.12
N HIS A 637 20.67 -33.14 -9.93
CA HIS A 637 19.33 -32.72 -9.43
C HIS A 637 19.32 -31.24 -8.99
N LEU A 638 18.30 -30.49 -9.43
CA LEU A 638 18.09 -29.08 -9.14
C LEU A 638 16.63 -28.89 -8.74
N THR A 639 16.38 -28.28 -7.58
CA THR A 639 15.03 -27.92 -7.12
C THR A 639 14.91 -26.40 -7.13
N VAL A 640 13.97 -25.88 -7.92
CA VAL A 640 13.64 -24.45 -8.00
C VAL A 640 12.30 -24.26 -7.30
N LEU A 641 12.25 -23.38 -6.30
CA LEU A 641 11.02 -23.03 -5.59
C LEU A 641 10.49 -21.71 -6.16
N GLY A 642 9.41 -21.79 -6.94
CA GLY A 642 8.70 -20.64 -7.47
C GLY A 642 7.50 -20.27 -6.58
N SER A 643 7.35 -18.98 -6.30
CA SER A 643 6.10 -18.42 -5.75
C SER A 643 5.03 -18.36 -6.85
N PRO A 644 3.76 -18.74 -6.60
CA PRO A 644 2.69 -18.46 -7.52
C PRO A 644 2.09 -17.10 -7.17
N THR A 645 2.39 -16.06 -7.95
CA THR A 645 1.35 -15.11 -8.33
C THR A 645 1.57 -14.57 -9.74
N LYS A 646 0.65 -14.96 -10.63
CA LYS A 646 0.30 -14.34 -11.91
C LYS A 646 1.44 -13.72 -12.72
N MET A 647 1.88 -14.49 -13.72
CA MET A 647 2.71 -14.04 -14.84
C MET A 647 2.00 -12.89 -15.61
N LYS A 648 2.17 -11.65 -15.15
CA LYS A 648 1.97 -10.44 -15.96
C LYS A 648 3.28 -10.18 -16.69
N ARG A 649 3.35 -10.56 -17.97
CA ARG A 649 4.34 -10.01 -18.89
C ARG A 649 4.00 -8.55 -19.15
N TYR A 650 4.76 -7.63 -18.58
CA TYR A 650 4.96 -6.31 -19.17
C TYR A 650 6.34 -6.27 -19.79
N SER A 651 6.38 -6.49 -21.10
CA SER A 651 7.38 -5.87 -21.96
C SER A 651 6.75 -4.56 -22.46
N HIS A 652 7.26 -3.43 -21.98
CA HIS A 652 7.03 -2.14 -22.60
C HIS A 652 8.32 -1.67 -23.27
N TRP A 653 8.28 -1.57 -24.59
CA TRP A 653 9.02 -0.58 -25.35
C TRP A 653 7.99 0.23 -26.14
N TYR A 654 8.12 1.55 -26.10
CA TYR A 654 7.64 2.40 -27.19
C TYR A 654 8.68 3.51 -27.42
N GLY A 655 9.21 3.50 -28.65
CA GLY A 655 9.82 4.64 -29.32
C GLY A 655 9.29 4.64 -30.76
N SER A 656 8.80 5.79 -31.21
CA SER A 656 8.06 6.06 -32.45
C SER A 656 8.84 5.78 -33.75
N PRO A 657 8.15 5.60 -34.91
CA PRO A 657 8.78 5.42 -36.20
C PRO A 657 9.05 6.77 -36.90
N VAL A 658 10.25 6.91 -37.47
CA VAL A 658 10.57 7.87 -38.53
C VAL A 658 10.78 7.07 -39.82
N ILE A 659 10.00 7.42 -40.84
CA ILE A 659 10.02 6.83 -42.18
C ILE A 659 11.28 7.30 -42.92
N GLY A 660 12.03 6.34 -43.46
CA GLY A 660 13.04 6.56 -44.49
C GLY A 660 12.99 5.37 -45.46
N ASP A 661 12.62 5.66 -46.70
CA ASP A 661 12.60 4.75 -47.84
C ASP A 661 13.95 4.03 -48.04
N ILE A 662 13.92 2.84 -48.67
CA ILE A 662 14.65 2.53 -49.92
C ILE A 662 14.42 1.06 -50.33
N MET A 663 13.84 0.96 -51.53
CA MET A 663 14.07 0.03 -52.65
C MET A 663 13.88 -1.49 -52.53
N GLU A 664 12.88 -1.92 -53.30
CA GLU A 664 12.89 -3.11 -54.15
C GLU A 664 14.28 -3.44 -54.72
N GLN A 665 14.67 -4.71 -54.63
CA GLN A 665 15.37 -5.36 -55.74
C GLN A 665 14.72 -6.70 -56.07
N ASN A 666 14.32 -6.77 -57.33
CA ASN A 666 13.68 -7.87 -58.03
C ASN A 666 14.61 -9.08 -58.24
N LEU A 667 13.95 -10.23 -58.48
CA LEU A 667 14.21 -11.27 -59.51
C LEU A 667 14.26 -12.71 -58.93
N PRO A 668 14.00 -13.77 -59.73
CA PRO A 668 12.73 -14.04 -60.41
C PRO A 668 12.30 -15.53 -60.33
N GLY A 669 11.04 -15.83 -60.67
CA GLY A 669 10.77 -16.99 -61.52
C GLY A 669 9.87 -18.12 -61.01
N ARG A 670 8.80 -18.31 -61.80
CA ARG A 670 7.96 -19.51 -62.04
C ARG A 670 6.92 -19.88 -60.98
N CYS A 671 5.74 -20.38 -61.32
CA CYS A 671 4.77 -20.18 -62.42
C CYS A 671 3.61 -21.15 -62.10
N TYR A 672 2.38 -20.80 -62.52
CA TYR A 672 1.13 -21.58 -62.49
C TYR A 672 0.47 -21.77 -61.12
N SER A 673 -0.84 -21.66 -60.94
CA SER A 673 -1.95 -21.42 -61.85
C SER A 673 -3.17 -20.92 -61.07
N SER A 674 -3.98 -20.15 -61.78
CA SER A 674 -5.34 -19.69 -61.48
C SER A 674 -6.30 -20.74 -60.90
N SER A 675 -7.19 -20.32 -60.00
CA SER A 675 -8.63 -20.33 -60.30
C SER A 675 -9.39 -19.36 -59.40
N CYS A 676 -10.37 -18.72 -60.03
CA CYS A 676 -11.22 -17.63 -59.58
C CYS A 676 -12.65 -18.20 -59.51
N ALA A 677 -13.43 -17.84 -58.48
CA ALA A 677 -14.91 -17.68 -58.50
C ALA A 677 -15.43 -17.50 -57.06
N LYS A 678 -15.96 -16.32 -56.70
CA LYS A 678 -17.39 -15.94 -56.63
C LYS A 678 -18.18 -16.73 -55.57
N VAL A 679 -18.56 -16.12 -54.44
CA VAL A 679 -19.72 -15.20 -54.20
C VAL A 679 -21.09 -15.83 -54.47
N GLN A 680 -21.83 -16.05 -53.37
CA GLN A 680 -23.29 -15.91 -53.11
C GLN A 680 -23.60 -16.78 -51.87
N GLY A 681 -24.39 -16.42 -50.86
CA GLY A 681 -25.54 -15.51 -50.79
C GLY A 681 -26.81 -16.35 -50.51
N GLY A 682 -27.48 -16.12 -49.37
CA GLY A 682 -28.76 -16.76 -48.96
C GLY A 682 -28.54 -17.97 -48.04
N GLY A 683 -29.20 -18.13 -46.89
CA GLY A 683 -30.50 -17.63 -46.44
C GLY A 683 -31.36 -18.84 -46.10
N SER A 684 -31.44 -19.19 -44.82
CA SER A 684 -32.56 -19.85 -44.09
C SER A 684 -32.21 -19.82 -42.61
#